data_AF-A0A535G0C3-F1
#
_entry.id   AF-A0A535G0C3-F1
#
_cell.length_a   1.000
_cell.length_b   1.000
_cell.length_c   1.000
_cell.angle_alpha   90.00
_cell.angle_beta   90.00
_cell.angle_gamma   90.00
#
_symmetry.space_group_name_H-M   'P 1'
#
loop_
_entity.id
_entity.type
_entity.pdbx_description
1 polymer ?
#
loop_
_entity_poly.entity_id
_entity_poly.type
_entity_poly.pdbx_seq_one_letter_code
_entity_poly.pdbx_strand_id
1 'polypeptide(L)'
;MKADLLDTAVLDRVPGWAGQVRQVEPLGGGITNRNFRVTVGDSIFVVRIPASTGDLLGIDRRVEHEASRLAAIAGVGPEVIAFIEPEGALVTRFIAGQPVTDAAVHEPAMLDRIAHALRRIHQCGEVSAGFSPFRVVEAYALTATRHGGRLPAAHERAQAVATAIERAVRPEPPVLCHNDLLNANFIDDGATIRIVDWEYAGMGDRYVGLSRGDVGGPPDRHLGARLRLWRIRHQAFRAVACGCQGSPLQRLDESGLGVTLPERARVVIIGGGVGGTSIAYHLVRRGWRDVVLVERAQLTSGSTFHSAGLVGQLRSTMPLTRLMMDSVALYSRLKDETGIDVGWRPVGSLRLASSRERMEELERQAGWGMSFGLPLELVGADEARRRFPLMVTDGVLGAAFLPSDGYLDPSGLALALAEGARRGGARIHEGVRVTALAISRVGVRQVVTDQGAIEAEVVVNAGGIYAPEIAAMAGLSVPIIPMAHQYLLARIPEPIPDDLPTMRDPDLLVYFRRDANGLVMGGYERNPAPWGLSGIAPDFNNRLLPEDWPRFEPLSQNAVSRVPALEHGQVLKLINGPEAFTPDNEFLLGESAVRGFYLAAGFCAHGIAGAGGMGRAMADWIIDGEPGLDLWKMDLRRFGSQYRSQTYTLARTTEVYSTYYDIHYPNEEREAGRPLRLSPTYARLKELGACFGEKSGWERPNWFSTNAVEPDGQRPTGWAAQHWSPAIASEHRATRERAGLFDETSFAKIEIRGPGALGFLQRLCDNDIDQPVGRITYTQMLNQRGGIECDFTVTRVDEDSFFIVTGTAFGNHDLAWMRRHQPTDGSVLIEDVTSSRACLGIWGPRVRDIVQPLTETNLSTAG
;
A
#
# COMPACT_ATOMS: atom_id res chain seq x y z
N MET A 1 13.45 -46.42 25.48
CA MET A 1 12.97 -47.66 24.82
C MET A 1 13.62 -47.72 23.45
N LYS A 2 14.61 -48.59 23.23
CA LYS A 2 15.23 -48.78 21.90
C LYS A 2 14.17 -49.39 20.99
N ALA A 3 13.68 -48.63 20.01
CA ALA A 3 12.78 -49.16 19.01
C ALA A 3 13.62 -50.01 18.03
N ASP A 4 13.29 -51.30 17.91
CA ASP A 4 13.71 -52.14 16.79
C ASP A 4 13.15 -51.51 15.51
N LEU A 5 13.99 -50.69 14.89
CA LEU A 5 13.58 -49.78 13.82
C LEU A 5 13.66 -50.41 12.43
N LEU A 6 14.07 -51.66 12.30
CA LEU A 6 14.16 -52.35 11.00
C LEU A 6 14.05 -53.86 11.21
N ASP A 7 13.12 -54.52 10.52
CA ASP A 7 13.04 -55.98 10.53
C ASP A 7 14.29 -56.56 9.85
N THR A 8 15.14 -57.24 10.62
CA THR A 8 16.39 -57.83 10.11
C THR A 8 16.14 -58.86 9.01
N ALA A 9 14.94 -59.45 8.95
CA ALA A 9 14.55 -60.40 7.90
C ALA A 9 14.49 -59.78 6.50
N VAL A 10 14.22 -58.47 6.37
CA VAL A 10 14.25 -57.77 5.07
C VAL A 10 15.69 -57.61 4.58
N LEU A 11 16.60 -57.26 5.49
CA LEU A 11 18.02 -57.07 5.16
C LEU A 11 18.73 -58.37 4.82
N ASP A 12 18.34 -59.50 5.42
CA ASP A 12 18.92 -60.82 5.13
C ASP A 12 18.56 -61.35 3.74
N ARG A 13 17.48 -60.82 3.13
CA ARG A 13 17.05 -61.17 1.76
C ARG A 13 17.74 -60.35 0.68
N VAL A 14 18.52 -59.34 1.05
CA VAL A 14 19.35 -58.59 0.10
C VAL A 14 20.50 -59.50 -0.37
N PRO A 15 20.69 -59.73 -1.68
CA PRO A 15 21.73 -60.63 -2.18
C PRO A 15 23.11 -60.28 -1.63
N GLY A 16 23.75 -61.26 -0.99
CA GLY A 16 25.11 -61.13 -0.44
C GLY A 16 25.22 -60.46 0.94
N TRP A 17 24.11 -60.04 1.57
CA TRP A 17 24.13 -59.37 2.89
C TRP A 17 23.87 -60.32 4.07
N ALA A 18 23.35 -61.52 3.81
CA ALA A 18 23.08 -62.51 4.85
C ALA A 18 24.37 -62.87 5.62
N GLY A 19 24.34 -62.73 6.94
CA GLY A 19 25.47 -63.03 7.83
C GLY A 19 26.58 -61.97 7.88
N GLN A 20 26.46 -60.85 7.18
CA GLN A 20 27.42 -59.74 7.27
C GLN A 20 27.12 -58.80 8.45
N VAL A 21 28.16 -58.17 9.00
CA VAL A 21 28.01 -57.07 9.97
C VAL A 21 27.50 -55.84 9.24
N ARG A 22 26.40 -55.25 9.73
CA ARG A 22 25.69 -54.14 9.10
C ARG A 22 25.45 -53.03 10.11
N GLN A 23 25.79 -51.79 9.76
CA GLN A 23 25.41 -50.61 10.54
C GLN A 23 24.20 -49.96 9.89
N VAL A 24 23.12 -49.76 10.66
CA VAL A 24 21.85 -49.22 10.19
C VAL A 24 21.56 -47.89 10.88
N GLU A 25 21.33 -46.85 10.11
CA GLU A 25 20.99 -45.51 10.59
C GLU A 25 19.70 -45.04 9.91
N PRO A 26 18.70 -44.52 10.65
CA PRO A 26 17.52 -43.93 10.04
C PRO A 26 17.87 -42.66 9.25
N LEU A 27 17.30 -42.52 8.06
CA LEU A 27 17.36 -41.29 7.26
C LEU A 27 16.03 -40.55 7.40
N GLY A 28 16.10 -39.26 7.75
CA GLY A 28 14.91 -38.39 7.83
C GLY A 28 14.35 -38.03 6.44
N GLY A 29 13.13 -37.49 6.40
CA GLY A 29 12.58 -36.84 5.20
C GLY A 29 11.66 -37.68 4.30
N GLY A 30 11.19 -38.86 4.72
CA GLY A 30 10.21 -39.67 3.96
C GLY A 30 8.80 -39.62 4.58
N ILE A 31 7.79 -39.26 3.79
CA ILE A 31 6.36 -39.30 4.19
C ILE A 31 5.76 -40.69 3.89
N THR A 32 6.21 -41.32 2.81
CA THR A 32 5.66 -42.55 2.21
C THR A 32 6.52 -43.80 2.47
N ASN A 33 7.75 -43.60 2.92
CA ASN A 33 8.73 -44.66 3.18
C ASN A 33 9.47 -44.41 4.48
N ARG A 34 9.86 -45.51 5.14
CA ARG A 34 10.90 -45.51 6.17
C ARG A 34 12.23 -45.76 5.48
N ASN A 35 13.10 -44.75 5.51
CA ASN A 35 14.38 -44.77 4.81
C ASN A 35 15.52 -45.06 5.80
N PHE A 36 16.43 -45.94 5.41
CA PHE A 36 17.59 -46.31 6.23
C PHE A 36 18.87 -46.24 5.40
N ARG A 37 19.91 -45.66 5.99
CA ARG A 37 21.28 -45.79 5.51
C ARG A 37 21.85 -47.08 6.10
N VAL A 38 22.31 -47.98 5.24
CA VAL A 38 22.87 -49.26 5.65
C VAL A 38 24.30 -49.37 5.13
N THR A 39 25.26 -49.53 6.04
CA THR A 39 26.67 -49.74 5.71
C THR A 39 26.99 -51.23 5.82
N VAL A 40 27.53 -51.81 4.76
CA VAL A 40 27.93 -53.22 4.65
C VAL A 40 29.36 -53.28 4.10
N GLY A 41 30.32 -53.67 4.95
CA GLY A 41 31.74 -53.48 4.65
C GLY A 41 32.07 -52.00 4.41
N ASP A 42 32.76 -51.70 3.31
CA ASP A 42 33.10 -50.32 2.90
C ASP A 42 32.04 -49.66 2.00
N SER A 43 30.91 -50.34 1.74
CA SER A 43 29.85 -49.83 0.86
C SER A 43 28.64 -49.32 1.64
N ILE A 44 28.04 -48.25 1.15
CA ILE A 44 26.88 -47.60 1.76
C ILE A 44 25.69 -47.70 0.82
N PHE A 45 24.54 -48.04 1.38
CA PHE A 45 23.28 -48.27 0.68
C PHE A 45 22.14 -47.51 1.34
N VAL A 46 21.07 -47.31 0.58
CA VAL A 46 19.79 -46.79 1.06
C VAL A 46 18.75 -47.90 0.92
N VAL A 47 18.10 -48.24 2.03
CA VAL A 47 16.99 -49.19 2.08
C VAL A 47 15.71 -48.39 2.34
N ARG A 48 14.77 -48.44 1.39
CA ARG A 48 13.47 -47.76 1.46
C ARG A 48 12.39 -48.81 1.66
N ILE A 49 11.70 -48.77 2.80
CA ILE A 49 10.61 -49.69 3.12
C ILE A 49 9.30 -48.91 3.12
N PRO A 50 8.27 -49.34 2.36
CA PRO A 50 6.97 -48.69 2.34
C PRO A 50 6.37 -48.55 3.75
N ALA A 51 5.83 -47.37 4.06
CA ALA A 51 5.02 -47.17 5.27
C ALA A 51 3.60 -47.72 5.06
N SER A 52 2.92 -48.14 6.15
CA SER A 52 1.57 -48.72 6.11
C SER A 52 0.47 -47.78 5.55
N THR A 53 0.79 -46.51 5.32
CA THR A 53 -0.10 -45.48 4.75
C THR A 53 0.10 -45.25 3.26
N GLY A 54 1.13 -45.86 2.63
CA GLY A 54 1.50 -45.63 1.23
C GLY A 54 0.45 -46.07 0.20
N ASP A 55 -0.33 -47.12 0.51
CA ASP A 55 -1.35 -47.66 -0.40
C ASP A 55 -2.48 -46.65 -0.68
N LEU A 56 -2.74 -45.73 0.25
CA LEU A 56 -3.73 -44.66 0.09
C LEU A 56 -3.31 -43.58 -0.91
N LEU A 57 -2.02 -43.56 -1.28
CA LEU A 57 -1.43 -42.60 -2.22
C LEU A 57 -1.25 -43.17 -3.63
N GLY A 58 -1.72 -44.39 -3.89
CA GLY A 58 -1.72 -44.99 -5.24
C GLY A 58 -0.33 -45.24 -5.81
N ILE A 59 0.66 -45.46 -4.94
CA ILE A 59 2.05 -45.71 -5.34
C ILE A 59 2.23 -47.19 -5.68
N ASP A 60 2.70 -47.47 -6.89
CA ASP A 60 3.06 -48.83 -7.31
C ASP A 60 4.57 -49.07 -7.17
N ARG A 61 4.95 -49.89 -6.19
CA ARG A 61 6.35 -50.19 -5.87
C ARG A 61 7.07 -50.98 -6.97
N ARG A 62 6.34 -51.70 -7.83
CA ARG A 62 6.93 -52.37 -9.00
C ARG A 62 7.29 -51.36 -10.08
N VAL A 63 6.44 -50.37 -10.31
CA VAL A 63 6.72 -49.25 -11.24
C VAL A 63 7.89 -48.40 -10.73
N GLU A 64 7.92 -48.11 -9.43
CA GLU A 64 9.06 -47.41 -8.81
C GLU A 64 10.38 -48.18 -9.03
N HIS A 65 10.36 -49.51 -8.88
CA HIS A 65 11.52 -50.36 -9.14
C HIS A 65 11.94 -50.34 -10.62
N GLU A 66 11.00 -50.46 -11.56
CA GLU A 66 11.26 -50.37 -13.00
C GLU A 66 11.89 -49.01 -13.36
N ALA A 67 11.27 -47.91 -12.91
CA ALA A 67 11.76 -46.55 -13.16
C ALA A 67 13.13 -46.32 -12.53
N SER A 68 13.36 -46.79 -11.30
CA SER A 68 14.66 -46.68 -10.62
C SER A 68 15.76 -47.43 -11.37
N ARG A 69 15.46 -48.61 -11.94
CA ARG A 69 16.42 -49.36 -12.77
C ARG A 69 16.75 -48.64 -14.07
N LEU A 70 15.74 -48.11 -14.77
CA LEU A 70 15.95 -47.34 -15.99
C LEU A 70 16.72 -46.05 -15.70
N ALA A 71 16.43 -45.36 -14.60
CA ALA A 71 17.17 -44.20 -14.13
C ALA A 71 18.63 -44.54 -13.82
N ALA A 72 18.89 -45.68 -13.19
CA ALA A 72 20.26 -46.16 -12.92
C ALA A 72 21.04 -46.39 -14.22
N ILE A 73 20.44 -47.09 -15.20
CA ILE A 73 21.03 -47.33 -16.52
C ILE A 73 21.27 -46.02 -17.26
N ALA A 74 20.31 -45.08 -17.18
CA ALA A 74 20.42 -43.75 -17.74
C ALA A 74 21.51 -42.92 -17.07
N GLY A 75 22.10 -43.38 -15.96
CA GLY A 75 23.10 -42.66 -15.17
C GLY A 75 22.54 -41.43 -14.45
N VAL A 76 21.24 -41.43 -14.14
CA VAL A 76 20.54 -40.35 -13.45
C VAL A 76 20.05 -40.80 -12.06
N GLY A 77 19.62 -42.04 -11.89
CA GLY A 77 19.19 -42.61 -10.61
C GLY A 77 20.27 -43.43 -9.92
N PRO A 78 20.16 -43.69 -8.61
CA PRO A 78 21.09 -44.55 -7.88
C PRO A 78 21.07 -45.98 -8.44
N GLU A 79 22.19 -46.70 -8.34
CA GLU A 79 22.25 -48.11 -8.74
C GLU A 79 21.28 -48.93 -7.89
N VAL A 80 20.38 -49.69 -8.52
CA VAL A 80 19.44 -50.58 -7.83
C VAL A 80 20.14 -51.90 -7.52
N ILE A 81 20.22 -52.24 -6.24
CA ILE A 81 20.89 -53.45 -5.74
C ILE A 81 19.90 -54.60 -5.60
N ALA A 82 18.72 -54.32 -5.05
CA ALA A 82 17.68 -55.31 -4.84
C ALA A 82 16.29 -54.68 -4.72
N PHE A 83 15.28 -55.48 -5.03
CA PHE A 83 13.88 -55.21 -4.72
C PHE A 83 13.30 -56.44 -4.04
N ILE A 84 12.84 -56.30 -2.79
CA ILE A 84 12.46 -57.43 -1.93
C ILE A 84 10.93 -57.55 -1.87
N GLU A 85 10.39 -58.65 -2.40
CA GLU A 85 8.97 -59.01 -2.26
C GLU A 85 8.76 -59.92 -1.02
N PRO A 86 7.61 -59.85 -0.31
CA PRO A 86 6.42 -59.03 -0.60
C PRO A 86 6.43 -57.59 -0.05
N GLU A 87 7.47 -57.17 0.65
CA GLU A 87 7.46 -55.87 1.38
C GLU A 87 7.60 -54.66 0.47
N GLY A 88 7.93 -54.84 -0.81
CA GLY A 88 8.15 -53.75 -1.75
C GLY A 88 9.38 -52.90 -1.40
N ALA A 89 10.33 -53.47 -0.66
CA ALA A 89 11.50 -52.73 -0.18
C ALA A 89 12.53 -52.55 -1.30
N LEU A 90 12.90 -51.30 -1.58
CA LEU A 90 13.87 -50.95 -2.62
C LEU A 90 15.23 -50.65 -1.98
N VAL A 91 16.27 -51.33 -2.46
CA VAL A 91 17.65 -51.16 -2.01
C VAL A 91 18.48 -50.55 -3.13
N THR A 92 19.04 -49.38 -2.89
CA THR A 92 19.89 -48.68 -3.87
C THR A 92 21.25 -48.32 -3.28
N ARG A 93 22.27 -48.14 -4.12
CA ARG A 93 23.56 -47.59 -3.68
C ARG A 93 23.36 -46.15 -3.19
N PHE A 94 24.03 -45.81 -2.08
CA PHE A 94 24.04 -44.45 -1.58
C PHE A 94 24.79 -43.52 -2.55
N ILE A 95 24.18 -42.38 -2.88
CA ILE A 95 24.83 -41.35 -3.69
C ILE A 95 25.55 -40.40 -2.74
N ALA A 96 26.88 -40.34 -2.85
CA ALA A 96 27.67 -39.34 -2.16
C ALA A 96 27.57 -38.01 -2.92
N GLY A 97 26.86 -37.04 -2.36
CA GLY A 97 26.65 -35.73 -2.96
C GLY A 97 25.92 -34.78 -2.03
N GLN A 98 25.70 -33.54 -2.49
CA GLN A 98 24.96 -32.53 -1.74
C GLN A 98 23.57 -32.35 -2.34
N PRO A 99 22.49 -32.30 -1.52
CA PRO A 99 21.17 -31.92 -2.01
C PRO A 99 21.21 -30.55 -2.68
N VAL A 100 20.50 -30.37 -3.80
CA VAL A 100 20.42 -29.08 -4.47
C VAL A 100 19.57 -28.12 -3.63
N THR A 101 20.17 -27.00 -3.22
CA THR A 101 19.50 -26.01 -2.37
C THR A 101 18.47 -25.19 -3.15
N ASP A 102 17.53 -24.59 -2.41
CA ASP A 102 16.54 -23.66 -2.95
C ASP A 102 17.15 -22.47 -3.70
N ALA A 103 18.35 -22.03 -3.32
CA ALA A 103 19.07 -20.95 -4.00
C ALA A 103 19.77 -21.46 -5.26
N ALA A 104 20.45 -22.61 -5.16
CA ALA A 104 21.23 -23.18 -6.27
C ALA A 104 20.36 -23.55 -7.47
N VAL A 105 19.11 -24.01 -7.25
CA VAL A 105 18.20 -24.31 -8.37
C VAL A 105 17.83 -23.09 -9.20
N HIS A 106 18.10 -21.84 -8.76
CA HIS A 106 17.90 -20.64 -9.58
C HIS A 106 19.14 -20.23 -10.36
N GLU A 107 20.28 -20.88 -10.12
CA GLU A 107 21.52 -20.61 -10.85
C GLU A 107 21.44 -21.24 -12.26
N PRO A 108 21.70 -20.47 -13.34
CA PRO A 108 21.60 -20.98 -14.71
C PRO A 108 22.43 -22.25 -14.94
N ALA A 109 23.63 -22.32 -14.37
CA ALA A 109 24.51 -23.48 -14.49
C ALA A 109 23.93 -24.75 -13.84
N MET A 110 23.26 -24.62 -12.69
CA MET A 110 22.59 -25.74 -12.02
C MET A 110 21.37 -26.20 -12.82
N LEU A 111 20.59 -25.26 -13.35
CA LEU A 111 19.43 -25.56 -14.19
C LEU A 111 19.78 -26.33 -15.45
N ASP A 112 20.89 -25.97 -16.10
CA ASP A 112 21.38 -26.70 -17.26
C ASP A 112 21.73 -28.15 -16.91
N ARG A 113 22.33 -28.38 -15.74
CA ARG A 113 22.68 -29.73 -15.26
C ARG A 113 21.44 -30.55 -14.91
N ILE A 114 20.44 -29.95 -14.26
CA ILE A 114 19.14 -30.58 -13.99
C ILE A 114 18.41 -30.91 -15.31
N ALA A 115 18.38 -29.98 -16.26
CA ALA A 115 17.75 -30.19 -17.56
C ALA A 115 18.42 -31.33 -18.34
N HIS A 116 19.74 -31.48 -18.26
CA HIS A 116 20.46 -32.61 -18.85
C HIS A 116 20.06 -33.95 -18.21
N ALA A 117 19.94 -34.01 -16.88
CA ALA A 117 19.47 -35.21 -16.17
C ALA A 117 18.04 -35.59 -16.60
N LEU A 118 17.14 -34.62 -16.70
CA LEU A 118 15.76 -34.85 -17.16
C LEU A 118 15.68 -35.29 -18.63
N ARG A 119 16.53 -34.75 -19.51
CA ARG A 119 16.59 -35.22 -20.91
C ARG A 119 17.01 -36.68 -21.02
N ARG A 120 17.98 -37.09 -20.20
CA ARG A 120 18.46 -38.49 -20.16
C ARG A 120 17.34 -39.43 -19.72
N ILE A 121 16.53 -39.05 -18.71
CA ILE A 121 15.43 -39.91 -18.29
C ILE A 121 14.29 -39.97 -19.31
N HIS A 122 13.95 -38.86 -19.96
CA HIS A 122 12.92 -38.85 -21.01
C HIS A 122 13.29 -39.71 -22.24
N GLN A 123 14.53 -40.19 -22.33
CA GLN A 123 15.05 -41.04 -23.41
C GLN A 123 15.39 -42.47 -22.96
N CYS A 124 15.20 -42.81 -21.68
CA CYS A 124 15.79 -44.04 -21.11
C CYS A 124 14.94 -45.31 -21.21
N GLY A 125 13.72 -45.23 -21.72
CA GLY A 125 12.84 -46.38 -21.94
C GLY A 125 11.41 -46.14 -21.47
N GLU A 126 10.64 -47.22 -21.38
CA GLU A 126 9.23 -47.22 -20.97
C GLU A 126 9.03 -48.07 -19.72
N VAL A 127 8.07 -47.67 -18.88
CA VAL A 127 7.61 -48.45 -17.70
C VAL A 127 6.17 -48.88 -17.89
N SER A 128 5.74 -49.86 -17.10
CA SER A 128 4.42 -50.49 -17.23
C SER A 128 3.22 -49.58 -16.91
N ALA A 129 3.42 -48.45 -16.24
CA ALA A 129 2.34 -47.55 -15.83
C ALA A 129 2.42 -46.16 -16.48
N GLY A 130 1.25 -45.64 -16.86
CA GLY A 130 1.06 -44.26 -17.25
C GLY A 130 0.86 -43.35 -16.04
N PHE A 131 1.22 -42.07 -16.18
CA PHE A 131 1.09 -41.07 -15.13
C PHE A 131 0.36 -39.81 -15.64
N SER A 132 -0.71 -39.42 -14.95
CA SER A 132 -1.41 -38.15 -15.16
C SER A 132 -1.67 -37.46 -13.82
N PRO A 133 -1.16 -36.25 -13.58
CA PRO A 133 -1.41 -35.56 -12.32
C PRO A 133 -2.88 -35.20 -12.14
N PHE A 134 -3.64 -35.04 -13.23
CA PHE A 134 -5.09 -34.79 -13.17
C PHE A 134 -5.82 -36.00 -12.60
N ARG A 135 -5.51 -37.20 -13.10
CA ARG A 135 -6.09 -38.45 -12.63
C ARG A 135 -5.67 -38.78 -11.20
N VAL A 136 -4.43 -38.44 -10.80
CA VAL A 136 -3.98 -38.64 -9.40
C VAL A 136 -4.73 -37.74 -8.42
N VAL A 137 -4.98 -36.47 -8.77
CA VAL A 137 -5.76 -35.55 -7.91
C VAL A 137 -7.21 -36.02 -7.79
N GLU A 138 -7.80 -36.50 -8.88
CA GLU A 138 -9.14 -37.11 -8.85
C GLU A 138 -9.18 -38.37 -7.97
N ALA A 139 -8.17 -39.24 -8.07
CA ALA A 139 -8.05 -40.43 -7.24
C ALA A 139 -7.92 -40.08 -5.75
N TYR A 140 -7.12 -39.06 -5.39
CA TYR A 140 -7.01 -38.60 -4.01
C TYR A 140 -8.32 -38.03 -3.47
N ALA A 141 -9.06 -37.26 -4.28
CA ALA A 141 -10.36 -36.73 -3.86
C ALA A 141 -11.38 -37.85 -3.62
N LEU A 142 -11.38 -38.88 -4.47
CA LEU A 142 -12.22 -40.07 -4.32
C LEU A 142 -11.84 -40.89 -3.07
N THR A 143 -10.54 -41.14 -2.86
CA THR A 143 -10.05 -41.86 -1.68
C THR A 143 -10.39 -41.09 -0.40
N ALA A 144 -10.12 -39.77 -0.35
CA ALA A 144 -10.47 -38.94 0.79
C ALA A 144 -11.96 -39.00 1.11
N THR A 145 -12.83 -38.92 0.09
CA THR A 145 -14.29 -39.00 0.26
C THR A 145 -14.73 -40.36 0.76
N ARG A 146 -14.18 -41.46 0.22
CA ARG A 146 -14.49 -42.84 0.66
C ARG A 146 -14.11 -43.10 2.11
N HIS A 147 -13.08 -42.42 2.62
CA HIS A 147 -12.63 -42.52 4.00
C HIS A 147 -13.23 -41.43 4.92
N GLY A 148 -14.29 -40.74 4.49
CA GLY A 148 -15.02 -39.74 5.31
C GLY A 148 -14.30 -38.39 5.47
N GLY A 149 -13.26 -38.13 4.67
CA GLY A 149 -12.56 -36.85 4.62
C GLY A 149 -13.37 -35.78 3.90
N ARG A 150 -13.30 -34.53 4.38
CA ARG A 150 -13.96 -33.39 3.74
C ARG A 150 -13.03 -32.72 2.74
N LEU A 151 -13.48 -32.56 1.49
CA LEU A 151 -12.72 -31.85 0.47
C LEU A 151 -12.70 -30.32 0.76
N PRO A 152 -11.61 -29.60 0.45
CA PRO A 152 -11.54 -28.15 0.61
C PRO A 152 -12.59 -27.42 -0.23
N ALA A 153 -13.10 -26.27 0.26
CA ALA A 153 -14.09 -25.46 -0.45
C ALA A 153 -13.62 -24.98 -1.85
N ALA A 154 -12.30 -24.91 -2.07
CA ALA A 154 -11.70 -24.54 -3.35
C ALA A 154 -11.61 -25.70 -4.36
N HIS A 155 -11.96 -26.94 -3.98
CA HIS A 155 -11.77 -28.13 -4.80
C HIS A 155 -12.50 -28.06 -6.15
N GLU A 156 -13.76 -27.64 -6.17
CA GLU A 156 -14.55 -27.55 -7.42
C GLU A 156 -13.93 -26.56 -8.41
N ARG A 157 -13.48 -25.40 -7.92
CA ARG A 157 -12.78 -24.41 -8.74
C ARG A 157 -11.45 -24.95 -9.25
N ALA A 158 -10.69 -25.64 -8.40
CA ALA A 158 -9.43 -26.27 -8.79
C ALA A 158 -9.63 -27.35 -9.85
N GLN A 159 -10.70 -28.14 -9.75
CA GLN A 159 -11.06 -29.17 -10.73
C GLN A 159 -11.50 -28.58 -12.08
N ALA A 160 -12.24 -27.47 -12.07
CA ALA A 160 -12.59 -26.74 -13.28
C ALA A 160 -11.35 -26.19 -14.01
N VAL A 161 -10.39 -25.63 -13.25
CA VAL A 161 -9.10 -25.17 -13.80
C VAL A 161 -8.26 -26.34 -14.31
N ALA A 162 -8.17 -27.45 -13.55
CA ALA A 162 -7.46 -28.66 -13.96
C ALA A 162 -8.01 -29.22 -15.28
N THR A 163 -9.33 -29.23 -15.44
CA THR A 163 -10.01 -29.65 -16.68
C THR A 163 -9.68 -28.72 -17.85
N ALA A 164 -9.65 -27.40 -17.61
CA ALA A 164 -9.29 -26.42 -18.64
C ALA A 164 -7.81 -26.57 -19.08
N ILE A 165 -6.90 -26.83 -18.13
CA ILE A 165 -5.49 -27.10 -18.41
C ILE A 165 -5.35 -28.41 -19.20
N GLU A 166 -5.99 -29.50 -18.76
CA GLU A 166 -5.95 -30.79 -19.47
C GLU A 166 -6.45 -30.68 -20.92
N ARG A 167 -7.46 -29.83 -21.17
CA ARG A 167 -7.96 -29.54 -22.53
C ARG A 167 -7.03 -28.66 -23.36
N ALA A 168 -6.25 -27.79 -22.72
CA ALA A 168 -5.38 -26.82 -23.39
C ALA A 168 -3.97 -27.37 -23.69
N VAL A 169 -3.51 -28.35 -22.92
CA VAL A 169 -2.22 -29.01 -23.14
C VAL A 169 -2.33 -29.87 -24.41
N ARG A 170 -1.47 -29.59 -25.40
CA ARG A 170 -1.34 -30.48 -26.56
C ARG A 170 -0.71 -31.80 -26.11
N PRO A 171 -1.31 -32.95 -26.42
CA PRO A 171 -0.77 -34.24 -26.02
C PRO A 171 0.55 -34.51 -26.75
N GLU A 172 1.63 -34.64 -25.99
CA GLU A 172 2.91 -35.15 -26.46
C GLU A 172 2.98 -36.68 -26.28
N PRO A 173 3.81 -37.38 -27.06
CA PRO A 173 4.09 -38.79 -26.82
C PRO A 173 4.60 -38.99 -25.39
N PRO A 174 4.01 -39.91 -24.61
CA PRO A 174 4.40 -40.12 -23.23
C PRO A 174 5.83 -40.63 -23.15
N VAL A 175 6.60 -40.11 -22.20
CA VAL A 175 7.95 -40.57 -21.88
C VAL A 175 8.05 -40.89 -20.39
N LEU A 176 9.08 -41.62 -19.99
CA LEU A 176 9.33 -41.86 -18.58
C LEU A 176 9.68 -40.54 -17.87
N CYS A 177 8.80 -40.10 -16.97
CA CYS A 177 8.96 -38.90 -16.17
C CYS A 177 9.12 -39.27 -14.68
N HIS A 178 9.87 -38.46 -13.92
CA HIS A 178 9.97 -38.60 -12.46
C HIS A 178 8.66 -38.22 -11.74
N ASN A 179 7.98 -37.20 -12.27
CA ASN A 179 6.73 -36.63 -11.75
C ASN A 179 6.73 -36.13 -10.31
N ASP A 180 7.87 -36.09 -9.62
CA ASP A 180 8.03 -35.48 -8.30
C ASP A 180 9.34 -34.67 -8.20
N LEU A 181 9.40 -33.52 -8.90
CA LEU A 181 10.63 -32.74 -9.05
C LEU A 181 10.83 -31.70 -7.93
N LEU A 182 10.81 -32.17 -6.68
CA LEU A 182 11.21 -31.37 -5.53
C LEU A 182 12.73 -31.18 -5.53
N ASN A 183 13.22 -30.03 -5.08
CA ASN A 183 14.67 -29.77 -5.03
C ASN A 183 15.42 -30.76 -4.11
N ALA A 184 14.75 -31.25 -3.05
CA ALA A 184 15.26 -32.30 -2.18
C ALA A 184 15.54 -33.63 -2.90
N ASN A 185 14.92 -33.87 -4.06
CA ASN A 185 15.11 -35.08 -4.86
C ASN A 185 16.30 -34.99 -5.81
N PHE A 186 16.95 -33.82 -5.93
CA PHE A 186 18.18 -33.64 -6.70
C PHE A 186 19.40 -33.70 -5.80
N ILE A 187 20.34 -34.59 -6.12
CA ILE A 187 21.65 -34.69 -5.46
C ILE A 187 22.72 -34.34 -6.49
N ASP A 188 23.51 -33.32 -6.18
CA ASP A 188 24.71 -33.00 -6.93
C ASP A 188 25.87 -33.85 -6.41
N ASP A 189 26.29 -34.85 -7.19
CA ASP A 189 27.43 -35.72 -6.86
C ASP A 189 28.79 -35.14 -7.31
N GLY A 190 28.80 -33.89 -7.79
CA GLY A 190 29.97 -33.19 -8.30
C GLY A 190 30.24 -33.43 -9.79
N ALA A 191 29.69 -34.49 -10.38
CA ALA A 191 29.81 -34.78 -11.81
C ALA A 191 28.49 -34.55 -12.55
N THR A 192 27.38 -35.05 -12.01
CA THR A 192 26.05 -34.98 -12.61
C THR A 192 24.97 -34.79 -11.55
N ILE A 193 23.80 -34.32 -11.97
CA ILE A 193 22.63 -34.34 -11.09
C ILE A 193 22.05 -35.74 -11.07
N ARG A 194 21.98 -36.29 -9.87
CA ARG A 194 21.33 -37.56 -9.57
C ARG A 194 19.94 -37.28 -9.03
N ILE A 195 18.97 -38.07 -9.45
CA ILE A 195 17.57 -37.93 -9.04
C ILE A 195 17.20 -39.15 -8.19
N VAL A 196 16.62 -38.90 -7.03
CA VAL A 196 16.13 -39.91 -6.09
C VAL A 196 14.62 -39.75 -5.88
N ASP A 197 13.99 -40.76 -5.27
CA ASP A 197 12.54 -40.77 -4.96
C ASP A 197 11.59 -40.97 -6.15
N TRP A 198 11.79 -42.08 -6.87
CA TRP A 198 11.08 -42.43 -8.12
C TRP A 198 9.65 -42.98 -7.93
N GLU A 199 9.00 -42.72 -6.80
CA GLU A 199 7.74 -43.41 -6.45
C GLU A 199 6.51 -42.94 -7.25
N TYR A 200 6.56 -41.73 -7.82
CA TYR A 200 5.55 -41.22 -8.74
C TYR A 200 5.95 -41.35 -10.21
N ALA A 201 7.05 -42.05 -10.50
CA ALA A 201 7.52 -42.19 -11.85
C ALA A 201 6.52 -42.95 -12.74
N GLY A 202 6.45 -42.57 -14.01
CA GLY A 202 5.54 -43.19 -14.95
C GLY A 202 5.57 -42.55 -16.32
N MET A 203 4.92 -43.19 -17.29
CA MET A 203 4.81 -42.72 -18.67
C MET A 203 3.85 -41.52 -18.74
N GLY A 204 4.39 -40.33 -18.94
CA GLY A 204 3.61 -39.09 -18.89
C GLY A 204 4.15 -38.01 -19.81
N ASP A 205 3.50 -36.85 -19.79
CA ASP A 205 3.92 -35.71 -20.58
C ASP A 205 5.19 -35.06 -19.98
N ARG A 206 6.25 -34.97 -20.79
CA ARG A 206 7.57 -34.43 -20.41
C ARG A 206 7.52 -32.99 -19.88
N TYR A 207 6.47 -32.23 -20.18
CA TYR A 207 6.28 -30.85 -19.76
C TYR A 207 5.40 -30.73 -18.51
N VAL A 208 4.66 -31.78 -18.18
CA VAL A 208 3.77 -31.82 -17.02
C VAL A 208 4.52 -32.22 -15.74
N GLY A 209 5.54 -33.08 -15.85
CA GLY A 209 6.40 -33.47 -14.71
C GLY A 209 7.16 -32.30 -14.07
N LEU A 210 7.32 -31.18 -14.77
CA LEU A 210 7.90 -29.92 -14.29
C LEU A 210 6.93 -29.06 -13.44
N SER A 211 5.72 -29.54 -13.13
CA SER A 211 4.70 -28.75 -12.42
C SER A 211 4.35 -29.27 -11.01
N ARG A 212 4.92 -30.40 -10.59
CA ARG A 212 4.45 -31.16 -9.43
C ARG A 212 5.23 -30.94 -8.12
N GLY A 213 5.91 -29.81 -7.97
CA GLY A 213 6.38 -29.40 -6.64
C GLY A 213 5.18 -29.22 -5.70
N ASP A 214 5.05 -30.13 -4.74
CA ASP A 214 4.07 -30.21 -3.64
C ASP A 214 2.62 -30.59 -3.98
N VAL A 215 2.32 -31.88 -3.82
CA VAL A 215 0.98 -32.35 -3.43
C VAL A 215 1.12 -33.13 -2.12
N GLY A 216 1.15 -32.41 -0.99
CA GLY A 216 1.20 -33.02 0.34
C GLY A 216 1.24 -32.05 1.53
N GLY A 217 1.69 -30.81 1.35
CA GLY A 217 1.74 -29.79 2.41
C GLY A 217 0.50 -28.88 2.50
N PRO A 218 0.25 -28.23 3.66
CA PRO A 218 -0.83 -27.27 3.81
C PRO A 218 -0.70 -26.09 2.81
N PRO A 219 -1.82 -25.50 2.34
CA PRO A 219 -1.87 -24.72 1.08
C PRO A 219 -1.07 -23.41 1.03
N ASP A 220 -0.51 -22.94 2.14
CA ASP A 220 -0.11 -21.54 2.32
C ASP A 220 1.40 -21.24 2.28
N ARG A 221 2.28 -22.19 1.96
CA ARG A 221 3.74 -21.90 1.96
C ARG A 221 4.50 -21.89 0.64
N HIS A 222 3.98 -22.37 -0.50
CA HIS A 222 4.79 -22.40 -1.73
C HIS A 222 4.07 -22.02 -3.04
N LEU A 223 3.34 -20.90 -3.06
CA LEU A 223 2.97 -20.23 -4.33
C LEU A 223 4.22 -19.80 -5.13
N GLY A 224 5.33 -19.54 -4.43
CA GLY A 224 6.62 -19.21 -5.03
C GLY A 224 7.23 -20.35 -5.85
N ALA A 225 6.98 -21.63 -5.53
CA ALA A 225 7.50 -22.76 -6.30
C ALA A 225 6.78 -22.93 -7.65
N ARG A 226 5.48 -22.59 -7.68
CA ARG A 226 4.62 -22.67 -8.86
C ARG A 226 5.01 -21.72 -10.00
N LEU A 227 5.68 -20.61 -9.69
CA LEU A 227 6.25 -19.67 -10.68
C LEU A 227 7.69 -20.03 -11.09
N ARG A 228 8.39 -20.89 -10.34
CA ARG A 228 9.83 -21.16 -10.50
C ARG A 228 10.11 -22.06 -11.72
N LEU A 229 9.31 -23.09 -11.99
CA LEU A 229 9.53 -23.98 -13.14
C LEU A 229 9.11 -23.38 -14.50
N TRP A 230 8.19 -22.42 -14.51
CA TRP A 230 7.84 -21.66 -15.72
C TRP A 230 8.97 -20.68 -16.15
N ARG A 231 9.74 -20.13 -15.21
CA ARG A 231 10.92 -19.30 -15.51
C ARG A 231 12.12 -20.10 -16.03
N ILE A 232 12.31 -21.32 -15.52
CA ILE A 232 13.36 -22.26 -16.00
C ILE A 232 13.15 -22.59 -17.49
N ARG A 233 11.89 -22.76 -17.90
CA ARG A 233 11.47 -22.95 -19.30
C ARG A 233 11.86 -21.78 -20.21
N HIS A 234 11.97 -20.56 -19.68
CA HIS A 234 12.21 -19.34 -20.46
C HIS A 234 13.70 -18.96 -20.56
N GLN A 235 14.54 -19.41 -19.61
CA GLN A 235 15.98 -19.12 -19.59
C GLN A 235 16.79 -20.18 -20.36
N ALA A 236 16.45 -21.48 -20.26
CA ALA A 236 17.15 -22.56 -20.95
C ALA A 236 17.01 -22.51 -22.50
N PHE A 237 16.02 -21.76 -23.02
CA PHE A 237 15.74 -21.67 -24.46
C PHE A 237 16.29 -20.41 -25.15
N ARG A 238 16.92 -19.47 -24.42
CA ARG A 238 17.61 -18.32 -25.05
C ARG A 238 19.04 -18.62 -25.50
N ALA A 239 19.65 -19.73 -25.04
CA ALA A 239 21.06 -20.02 -25.28
C ALA A 239 21.36 -20.83 -26.56
N VAL A 240 20.34 -21.36 -27.26
CA VAL A 240 20.56 -22.23 -28.43
C VAL A 240 19.54 -21.91 -29.53
N ALA A 241 19.84 -20.92 -30.37
CA ALA A 241 19.48 -20.86 -31.81
C ALA A 241 19.61 -19.42 -32.35
N CYS A 242 20.83 -19.03 -32.71
CA CYS A 242 21.03 -18.07 -33.80
C CYS A 242 20.91 -18.84 -35.13
N GLY A 243 20.08 -18.34 -36.04
CA GLY A 243 20.10 -18.73 -37.45
C GLY A 243 18.78 -19.25 -38.00
N CYS A 244 18.21 -18.47 -38.92
CA CYS A 244 17.18 -18.82 -39.90
C CYS A 244 15.71 -18.84 -39.45
N GLN A 245 15.08 -17.70 -39.77
CA GLN A 245 13.78 -17.54 -40.46
C GLN A 245 12.56 -18.34 -39.96
N GLY A 246 11.64 -17.58 -39.35
CA GLY A 246 10.20 -17.83 -39.36
C GLY A 246 9.76 -19.01 -38.51
N SER A 247 9.78 -18.86 -37.18
CA SER A 247 9.26 -19.90 -36.28
C SER A 247 7.72 -19.86 -36.20
N PRO A 248 7.04 -21.02 -36.07
CA PRO A 248 5.59 -21.11 -35.87
C PRO A 248 5.07 -20.54 -34.54
N LEU A 249 5.89 -19.78 -33.80
CA LEU A 249 5.49 -18.94 -32.66
C LEU A 249 4.97 -17.56 -33.09
N GLN A 250 5.03 -17.20 -34.37
CA GLN A 250 4.23 -16.10 -34.94
C GLN A 250 2.79 -16.51 -35.30
N ARG A 251 2.38 -17.77 -35.05
CA ARG A 251 1.02 -18.27 -35.32
C ARG A 251 0.32 -18.93 -34.13
N LEU A 252 0.85 -18.73 -32.92
CA LEU A 252 0.13 -18.93 -31.66
C LEU A 252 0.11 -17.62 -30.82
N ASP A 253 0.31 -16.49 -31.50
CA ASP A 253 0.03 -15.13 -31.04
C ASP A 253 -1.39 -14.67 -31.46
N GLU A 254 -2.25 -15.61 -31.86
CA GLU A 254 -3.66 -15.40 -32.21
C GLU A 254 -4.41 -16.68 -31.77
N SER A 255 -5.22 -16.77 -30.69
CA SER A 255 -5.97 -15.79 -29.91
C SER A 255 -5.10 -14.81 -29.11
N GLY A 256 -4.99 -13.54 -29.47
CA GLY A 256 -6.14 -12.72 -29.86
C GLY A 256 -7.11 -12.49 -28.69
N LEU A 257 -6.65 -12.66 -27.45
CA LEU A 257 -7.02 -11.75 -26.38
C LEU A 257 -5.72 -11.31 -25.70
N GLY A 258 -4.92 -10.50 -26.42
CA GLY A 258 -4.24 -9.42 -25.71
C GLY A 258 -5.28 -8.72 -24.84
N VAL A 259 -4.88 -8.12 -23.72
CA VAL A 259 -5.84 -7.33 -22.95
C VAL A 259 -6.45 -6.34 -23.92
N THR A 260 -7.71 -6.58 -24.32
CA THR A 260 -8.36 -5.75 -25.32
C THR A 260 -8.84 -4.55 -24.55
N LEU A 261 -7.92 -3.59 -24.46
CA LEU A 261 -8.21 -2.30 -23.88
C LEU A 261 -9.25 -1.63 -24.78
N PRO A 262 -10.26 -0.97 -24.21
CA PRO A 262 -11.12 -0.13 -25.01
C PRO A 262 -10.32 1.00 -25.62
N GLU A 263 -10.63 1.35 -26.88
CA GLU A 263 -10.04 2.51 -27.54
C GLU A 263 -10.37 3.82 -26.79
N ARG A 264 -11.52 3.85 -26.11
CA ARG A 264 -12.02 5.00 -25.36
C ARG A 264 -12.71 4.58 -24.06
N ALA A 265 -12.50 5.37 -23.01
CA ALA A 265 -13.25 5.33 -21.77
C ALA A 265 -13.59 6.76 -21.35
N ARG A 266 -14.69 6.95 -20.60
CA ARG A 266 -14.96 8.26 -20.01
C ARG A 266 -13.94 8.57 -18.92
N VAL A 267 -13.58 7.54 -18.14
CA VAL A 267 -12.57 7.64 -17.07
C VAL A 267 -11.62 6.45 -17.09
N VAL A 268 -10.33 6.74 -16.93
CA VAL A 268 -9.28 5.74 -16.67
C VAL A 268 -8.68 5.98 -15.29
N ILE A 269 -8.75 4.97 -14.43
CA ILE A 269 -8.18 4.97 -13.09
C ILE A 269 -6.87 4.19 -13.13
N ILE A 270 -5.77 4.81 -12.71
CA ILE A 270 -4.44 4.23 -12.70
C ILE A 270 -4.11 3.76 -11.29
N GLY A 271 -4.11 2.45 -11.07
CA GLY A 271 -3.79 1.81 -9.79
C GLY A 271 -4.94 0.97 -9.22
N GLY A 272 -4.68 -0.32 -9.02
CA GLY A 272 -5.59 -1.34 -8.52
C GLY A 272 -5.52 -1.57 -7.00
N GLY A 273 -5.05 -0.57 -6.25
CA GLY A 273 -5.12 -0.57 -4.79
C GLY A 273 -6.53 -0.23 -4.26
N VAL A 274 -6.65 -0.13 -2.94
CA VAL A 274 -7.93 0.20 -2.29
C VAL A 274 -8.53 1.54 -2.77
N GLY A 275 -7.67 2.52 -3.08
CA GLY A 275 -8.11 3.83 -3.55
C GLY A 275 -8.77 3.77 -4.92
N GLY A 276 -8.09 3.20 -5.91
CA GLY A 276 -8.61 3.10 -7.27
C GLY A 276 -9.82 2.19 -7.39
N THR A 277 -9.83 1.06 -6.67
CA THR A 277 -10.99 0.14 -6.64
C THR A 277 -12.21 0.78 -5.98
N SER A 278 -12.03 1.57 -4.91
CA SER A 278 -13.11 2.34 -4.29
C SER A 278 -13.69 3.40 -5.23
N ILE A 279 -12.84 4.16 -5.91
CA ILE A 279 -13.30 5.17 -6.88
C ILE A 279 -14.09 4.50 -8.03
N ALA A 280 -13.57 3.41 -8.59
CA ALA A 280 -14.27 2.66 -9.64
C ALA A 280 -15.65 2.18 -9.17
N TYR A 281 -15.71 1.63 -7.95
CA TYR A 281 -16.95 1.18 -7.31
C TYR A 281 -17.98 2.32 -7.18
N HIS A 282 -17.56 3.47 -6.67
CA HIS A 282 -18.47 4.60 -6.48
C HIS A 282 -18.92 5.26 -7.79
N LEU A 283 -18.05 5.33 -8.80
CA LEU A 283 -18.41 5.86 -10.13
C LEU A 283 -19.49 5.00 -10.80
N VAL A 284 -19.37 3.67 -10.76
CA VAL A 284 -20.43 2.80 -11.32
C VAL A 284 -21.73 2.85 -10.54
N ARG A 285 -21.66 3.05 -9.21
CA ARG A 285 -22.84 3.25 -8.36
C ARG A 285 -23.56 4.56 -8.66
N ARG A 286 -22.84 5.58 -9.13
CA ARG A 286 -23.38 6.84 -9.64
C ARG A 286 -23.80 6.76 -11.12
N GLY A 287 -23.79 5.56 -11.72
CA GLY A 287 -24.32 5.30 -13.05
C GLY A 287 -23.33 5.43 -14.20
N TRP A 288 -22.05 5.75 -13.95
CA TRP A 288 -21.04 5.74 -15.00
C TRP A 288 -20.73 4.31 -15.42
N ARG A 289 -20.72 4.03 -16.74
CA ARG A 289 -20.47 2.68 -17.27
C ARG A 289 -19.13 2.56 -18.00
N ASP A 290 -18.65 3.65 -18.59
CA ASP A 290 -17.35 3.71 -19.27
C ASP A 290 -16.19 3.97 -18.29
N VAL A 291 -16.11 3.13 -17.26
CA VAL A 291 -15.07 3.16 -16.21
C VAL A 291 -14.04 2.09 -16.51
N VAL A 292 -12.78 2.49 -16.66
CA VAL A 292 -11.66 1.58 -16.85
C VAL A 292 -10.68 1.75 -15.69
N LEU A 293 -10.25 0.64 -15.07
CA LEU A 293 -9.13 0.61 -14.14
C LEU A 293 -7.99 -0.17 -14.78
N VAL A 294 -6.79 0.41 -14.76
CA VAL A 294 -5.56 -0.28 -15.18
C VAL A 294 -4.63 -0.44 -13.98
N GLU A 295 -4.10 -1.65 -13.82
CA GLU A 295 -3.15 -2.04 -12.77
C GLU A 295 -1.96 -2.70 -13.44
N ARG A 296 -0.76 -2.21 -13.13
CA ARG A 296 0.50 -2.65 -13.78
C ARG A 296 0.90 -4.08 -13.43
N ALA A 297 0.42 -4.62 -12.31
CA ALA A 297 0.67 -5.98 -11.86
C ALA A 297 -0.67 -6.62 -11.48
N GLN A 298 -0.84 -7.07 -10.24
CA GLN A 298 -2.14 -7.55 -9.74
C GLN A 298 -2.81 -6.48 -8.88
N LEU A 299 -4.14 -6.57 -8.74
CA LEU A 299 -4.86 -5.82 -7.72
C LEU A 299 -4.16 -5.97 -6.37
N THR A 300 -4.22 -4.93 -5.55
CA THR A 300 -3.61 -4.85 -4.21
C THR A 300 -2.08 -4.87 -4.15
N SER A 301 -1.37 -4.93 -5.29
CA SER A 301 0.08 -5.16 -5.32
C SER A 301 0.99 -4.01 -4.88
N GLY A 302 0.40 -2.84 -4.57
CA GLY A 302 1.06 -1.70 -3.90
C GLY A 302 1.01 -1.82 -2.38
N SER A 303 0.75 -0.73 -1.65
CA SER A 303 0.74 -0.76 -0.18
C SER A 303 -0.45 -1.48 0.47
N THR A 304 -1.50 -1.76 -0.32
CA THR A 304 -2.74 -2.37 0.20
C THR A 304 -2.50 -3.77 0.80
N PHE A 305 -1.76 -4.66 0.14
CA PHE A 305 -1.64 -6.06 0.61
C PHE A 305 -0.94 -6.21 1.97
N HIS A 306 -0.08 -5.26 2.34
CA HIS A 306 0.68 -5.31 3.59
C HIS A 306 0.16 -4.38 4.67
N SER A 307 -0.96 -3.69 4.47
CA SER A 307 -1.52 -2.82 5.51
C SER A 307 -1.89 -3.61 6.77
N ALA A 308 -1.75 -2.99 7.94
CA ALA A 308 -2.18 -3.59 9.20
C ALA A 308 -3.72 -3.72 9.31
N GLY A 309 -4.51 -3.01 8.50
CA GLY A 309 -5.97 -3.19 8.42
C GLY A 309 -6.79 -2.61 9.58
N LEU A 310 -6.20 -1.78 10.44
CA LEU A 310 -6.94 -1.07 11.50
C LEU A 310 -7.84 0.02 10.89
N VAL A 311 -9.08 0.10 11.36
CA VAL A 311 -10.07 1.09 10.94
C VAL A 311 -10.53 1.87 12.18
N GLY A 312 -10.02 3.09 12.31
CA GLY A 312 -10.49 4.03 13.33
C GLY A 312 -11.15 5.25 12.69
N GLN A 313 -12.24 5.76 13.26
CA GLN A 313 -13.00 6.87 12.66
C GLN A 313 -12.55 8.27 13.09
N LEU A 314 -12.18 8.45 14.36
CA LEU A 314 -11.81 9.76 14.91
C LEU A 314 -10.55 10.35 14.25
N ARG A 315 -10.62 11.59 13.79
CA ARG A 315 -9.53 12.30 13.09
C ARG A 315 -9.34 13.74 13.57
N SER A 316 -8.38 14.45 13.00
CA SER A 316 -8.06 15.84 13.34
C SER A 316 -9.16 16.84 12.94
N THR A 317 -10.07 16.45 12.03
CA THR A 317 -11.12 17.32 11.49
C THR A 317 -12.45 16.61 11.27
N MET A 318 -13.52 17.40 11.21
CA MET A 318 -14.86 16.91 10.95
C MET A 318 -15.02 16.28 9.55
N PRO A 319 -14.58 16.90 8.43
CA PRO A 319 -14.75 16.30 7.11
C PRO A 319 -14.04 14.95 6.98
N LEU A 320 -12.81 14.85 7.52
CA LEU A 320 -12.08 13.59 7.49
C LEU A 320 -12.74 12.54 8.39
N THR A 321 -13.25 12.92 9.57
CA THR A 321 -13.99 11.98 10.44
C THR A 321 -15.25 11.46 9.76
N ARG A 322 -16.03 12.32 9.10
CA ARG A 322 -17.22 11.91 8.32
C ARG A 322 -16.87 10.96 7.18
N LEU A 323 -15.75 11.21 6.49
CA LEU A 323 -15.23 10.32 5.46
C LEU A 323 -14.89 8.93 6.02
N MET A 324 -14.32 8.84 7.23
CA MET A 324 -14.09 7.55 7.90
C MET A 324 -15.40 6.87 8.31
N MET A 325 -16.40 7.62 8.80
CA MET A 325 -17.72 7.09 9.14
C MET A 325 -18.43 6.48 7.91
N ASP A 326 -18.37 7.17 6.76
CA ASP A 326 -18.89 6.67 5.49
C ASP A 326 -18.19 5.36 5.07
N SER A 327 -16.89 5.24 5.36
CA SER A 327 -16.12 4.03 5.08
C SER A 327 -16.60 2.84 5.92
N VAL A 328 -16.75 3.03 7.23
CA VAL A 328 -17.29 1.99 8.14
C VAL A 328 -18.70 1.56 7.73
N ALA A 329 -19.55 2.53 7.37
CA ALA A 329 -20.90 2.25 6.89
C ALA A 329 -20.90 1.40 5.61
N LEU A 330 -19.96 1.65 4.69
CA LEU A 330 -19.78 0.84 3.47
C LEU A 330 -19.28 -0.57 3.81
N TYR A 331 -18.23 -0.69 4.63
CA TYR A 331 -17.60 -1.98 4.93
C TYR A 331 -18.58 -2.96 5.58
N SER A 332 -19.50 -2.44 6.40
CA SER A 332 -20.54 -3.23 7.05
C SER A 332 -21.55 -3.86 6.09
N ARG A 333 -21.67 -3.37 4.84
CA ARG A 333 -22.63 -3.88 3.84
C ARG A 333 -21.97 -4.52 2.62
N LEU A 334 -20.67 -4.34 2.42
CA LEU A 334 -19.97 -4.82 1.21
C LEU A 334 -20.14 -6.32 0.98
N LYS A 335 -20.17 -7.13 2.03
CA LYS A 335 -20.39 -8.58 1.91
C LYS A 335 -21.73 -8.91 1.29
N ASP A 336 -22.80 -8.21 1.69
CA ASP A 336 -24.14 -8.42 1.17
C ASP A 336 -24.24 -7.94 -0.29
N GLU A 337 -23.54 -6.86 -0.62
CA GLU A 337 -23.57 -6.26 -1.96
C GLU A 337 -22.71 -7.03 -2.99
N THR A 338 -21.58 -7.60 -2.55
CA THR A 338 -20.56 -8.21 -3.43
C THR A 338 -20.43 -9.72 -3.27
N GLY A 339 -20.96 -10.30 -2.19
CA GLY A 339 -20.74 -11.71 -1.82
C GLY A 339 -19.32 -12.01 -1.32
N ILE A 340 -18.43 -11.01 -1.22
CA ILE A 340 -17.05 -11.17 -0.73
C ILE A 340 -16.99 -10.68 0.71
N ASP A 341 -16.60 -11.58 1.62
CA ASP A 341 -16.34 -11.22 3.01
C ASP A 341 -15.01 -10.46 3.11
N VAL A 342 -15.09 -9.18 3.45
CA VAL A 342 -13.91 -8.31 3.63
C VAL A 342 -13.21 -8.53 4.97
N GLY A 343 -13.67 -9.48 5.78
CA GLY A 343 -13.13 -9.73 7.11
C GLY A 343 -13.42 -8.59 8.09
N TRP A 344 -14.46 -7.80 7.87
CA TRP A 344 -14.84 -6.70 8.78
C TRP A 344 -15.18 -7.24 10.16
N ARG A 345 -14.53 -6.69 11.18
CA ARG A 345 -14.71 -7.01 12.60
C ARG A 345 -14.94 -5.72 13.38
N PRO A 346 -16.20 -5.32 13.63
CA PRO A 346 -16.53 -4.11 14.38
C PRO A 346 -16.39 -4.37 15.90
N VAL A 347 -15.16 -4.61 16.35
CA VAL A 347 -14.82 -4.89 17.75
C VAL A 347 -14.57 -3.64 18.59
N GLY A 348 -14.66 -2.47 17.96
CA GLY A 348 -14.35 -1.18 18.54
C GLY A 348 -12.85 -0.85 18.55
N SER A 349 -12.53 0.36 19.01
CA SER A 349 -11.16 0.82 19.23
C SER A 349 -11.02 1.57 20.55
N LEU A 350 -9.84 1.43 21.16
CA LEU A 350 -9.39 2.23 22.29
C LEU A 350 -8.25 3.15 21.84
N ARG A 351 -8.37 4.44 22.13
CA ARG A 351 -7.26 5.40 22.06
C ARG A 351 -6.93 5.84 23.47
N LEU A 352 -5.83 5.34 24.01
CA LEU A 352 -5.41 5.60 25.40
C LEU A 352 -4.90 7.03 25.58
N ALA A 353 -5.04 7.53 26.81
CA ALA A 353 -4.34 8.69 27.33
C ALA A 353 -3.43 8.27 28.48
N SER A 354 -2.11 8.30 28.24
CA SER A 354 -1.09 7.97 29.24
C SER A 354 -0.42 9.23 29.82
N SER A 355 -1.03 10.39 29.59
CA SER A 355 -0.62 11.71 30.05
C SER A 355 -1.86 12.60 30.26
N ARG A 356 -1.72 13.65 31.08
CA ARG A 356 -2.83 14.59 31.36
C ARG A 356 -3.19 15.39 30.11
N GLU A 357 -2.18 15.78 29.37
CA GLU A 357 -2.25 16.51 28.11
C GLU A 357 -3.01 15.68 27.07
N ARG A 358 -2.74 14.36 26.98
CA ARG A 358 -3.50 13.49 26.08
C ARG A 358 -4.95 13.34 26.52
N MET A 359 -5.22 13.28 27.83
CA MET A 359 -6.61 13.23 28.31
C MET A 359 -7.37 14.51 27.93
N GLU A 360 -6.75 15.69 28.08
CA GLU A 360 -7.31 16.96 27.62
C GLU A 360 -7.54 16.96 26.10
N GLU A 361 -6.63 16.40 25.30
CA GLU A 361 -6.83 16.19 23.85
C GLU A 361 -8.07 15.35 23.56
N LEU A 362 -8.21 14.20 24.24
CA LEU A 362 -9.33 13.27 24.04
C LEU A 362 -10.66 13.90 24.46
N GLU A 363 -10.72 14.64 25.56
CA GLU A 363 -11.92 15.35 26.00
C GLU A 363 -12.38 16.38 24.97
N ARG A 364 -11.43 17.14 24.41
CA ARG A 364 -11.71 18.08 23.31
C ARG A 364 -12.19 17.33 22.07
N GLN A 365 -11.55 16.22 21.72
CA GLN A 365 -11.93 15.39 20.58
C GLN A 365 -13.32 14.77 20.73
N ALA A 366 -13.65 14.31 21.92
CA ALA A 366 -14.97 13.81 22.26
C ALA A 366 -16.04 14.90 22.11
N GLY A 367 -15.76 16.11 22.60
CA GLY A 367 -16.68 17.25 22.55
C GLY A 367 -17.18 17.56 21.13
N TRP A 368 -16.28 17.66 20.15
CA TRP A 368 -16.71 17.83 18.76
C TRP A 368 -17.18 16.51 18.14
N GLY A 369 -16.48 15.38 18.34
CA GLY A 369 -16.84 14.06 17.79
C GLY A 369 -18.31 13.65 18.01
N MET A 370 -18.78 13.80 19.25
CA MET A 370 -20.15 13.47 19.63
C MET A 370 -21.17 14.43 18.98
N SER A 371 -20.82 15.70 18.77
CA SER A 371 -21.74 16.73 18.25
C SER A 371 -22.30 16.45 16.85
N PHE A 372 -21.66 15.58 16.06
CA PHE A 372 -22.12 15.20 14.73
C PHE A 372 -22.35 13.69 14.57
N GLY A 373 -22.53 12.98 15.69
CA GLY A 373 -23.07 11.62 15.71
C GLY A 373 -22.05 10.49 15.64
N LEU A 374 -20.75 10.73 15.90
CA LEU A 374 -19.79 9.65 16.09
C LEU A 374 -20.01 8.99 17.47
N PRO A 375 -20.30 7.67 17.55
CA PRO A 375 -20.36 6.97 18.82
C PRO A 375 -18.97 6.96 19.48
N LEU A 376 -18.86 7.63 20.62
CA LEU A 376 -17.61 7.76 21.36
C LEU A 376 -17.92 7.82 22.86
N GLU A 377 -17.19 7.04 23.65
CA GLU A 377 -17.27 7.01 25.11
C GLU A 377 -15.89 7.34 25.69
N LEU A 378 -15.84 8.26 26.65
CA LEU A 378 -14.63 8.44 27.47
C LEU A 378 -14.71 7.47 28.65
N VAL A 379 -13.68 6.63 28.80
CA VAL A 379 -13.62 5.59 29.81
C VAL A 379 -12.36 5.73 30.67
N GLY A 380 -12.45 5.34 31.95
CA GLY A 380 -11.28 5.29 32.84
C GLY A 380 -10.37 4.11 32.53
N ALA A 381 -9.14 4.13 33.07
CA ALA A 381 -8.13 3.10 32.84
C ALA A 381 -8.60 1.66 33.17
N ASP A 382 -9.36 1.49 34.26
CA ASP A 382 -9.91 0.18 34.65
C ASP A 382 -10.90 -0.38 33.62
N GLU A 383 -11.72 0.48 33.03
CA GLU A 383 -12.67 0.08 31.98
C GLU A 383 -11.94 -0.23 30.68
N ALA A 384 -10.93 0.58 30.32
CA ALA A 384 -10.06 0.29 29.18
C ALA A 384 -9.38 -1.08 29.34
N ARG A 385 -8.87 -1.43 30.53
CA ARG A 385 -8.28 -2.75 30.82
C ARG A 385 -9.32 -3.87 30.77
N ARG A 386 -10.54 -3.65 31.27
CA ARG A 386 -11.62 -4.65 31.15
C ARG A 386 -11.90 -5.00 29.70
N ARG A 387 -11.85 -4.02 28.80
CA ARG A 387 -12.06 -4.20 27.36
C ARG A 387 -10.84 -4.76 26.63
N PHE A 388 -9.63 -4.42 27.05
CA PHE A 388 -8.38 -4.96 26.52
C PHE A 388 -7.58 -5.65 27.65
N PRO A 389 -7.93 -6.90 28.04
CA PRO A 389 -7.37 -7.56 29.23
C PRO A 389 -5.86 -7.81 29.18
N LEU A 390 -5.26 -7.77 27.99
CA LEU A 390 -3.83 -7.97 27.78
C LEU A 390 -2.99 -6.73 28.17
N MET A 391 -3.61 -5.57 28.36
CA MET A 391 -2.89 -4.35 28.70
C MET A 391 -2.70 -4.22 30.22
N VAL A 392 -1.61 -3.55 30.61
CA VAL A 392 -1.47 -2.98 31.95
C VAL A 392 -1.94 -1.53 31.97
N THR A 393 -2.30 -1.03 33.15
CA THR A 393 -2.85 0.32 33.35
C THR A 393 -1.81 1.35 33.80
N ASP A 394 -0.55 0.95 33.93
CA ASP A 394 0.51 1.84 34.41
C ASP A 394 0.62 3.08 33.51
N GLY A 395 0.53 4.25 34.13
CA GLY A 395 0.52 5.56 33.46
C GLY A 395 -0.77 5.92 32.71
N VAL A 396 -1.75 5.01 32.56
CA VAL A 396 -3.00 5.29 31.84
C VAL A 396 -3.97 6.05 32.73
N LEU A 397 -4.45 7.19 32.25
CA LEU A 397 -5.49 7.98 32.92
C LEU A 397 -6.90 7.58 32.43
N GLY A 398 -7.02 7.30 31.14
CA GLY A 398 -8.28 6.94 30.51
C GLY A 398 -8.11 6.61 29.03
N ALA A 399 -9.23 6.51 28.32
CA ALA A 399 -9.25 6.27 26.88
C ALA A 399 -10.52 6.81 26.24
N ALA A 400 -10.46 7.10 24.94
CA ALA A 400 -11.63 7.20 24.09
C ALA A 400 -11.92 5.81 23.50
N PHE A 401 -13.12 5.30 23.74
CA PHE A 401 -13.63 4.06 23.16
C PHE A 401 -14.63 4.37 22.05
N LEU A 402 -14.42 3.78 20.87
CA LEU A 402 -15.28 3.94 19.71
C LEU A 402 -15.85 2.57 19.31
N PRO A 403 -17.11 2.24 19.65
CA PRO A 403 -17.66 0.90 19.45
C PRO A 403 -17.82 0.51 17.98
N SER A 404 -17.99 1.48 17.08
CA SER A 404 -18.17 1.21 15.64
C SER A 404 -16.85 1.08 14.86
N ASP A 405 -15.70 1.27 15.52
CA ASP A 405 -14.39 1.02 14.93
C ASP A 405 -14.06 -0.49 14.86
N GLY A 406 -12.94 -0.84 14.23
CA GLY A 406 -12.54 -2.24 14.14
C GLY A 406 -11.33 -2.48 13.26
N TYR A 407 -11.31 -3.64 12.61
CA TYR A 407 -10.31 -4.01 11.61
C TYR A 407 -10.92 -4.86 10.51
N LEU A 408 -10.20 -5.01 9.40
CA LEU A 408 -10.57 -5.84 8.26
C LEU A 408 -9.35 -6.40 7.53
N ASP A 409 -9.58 -7.27 6.53
CA ASP A 409 -8.57 -7.68 5.56
C ASP A 409 -8.43 -6.62 4.45
N PRO A 410 -7.29 -5.91 4.37
CA PRO A 410 -7.05 -4.88 3.37
C PRO A 410 -7.18 -5.38 1.93
N SER A 411 -6.72 -6.60 1.65
CA SER A 411 -6.76 -7.18 0.31
C SER A 411 -8.19 -7.55 -0.05
N GLY A 412 -8.89 -8.23 0.87
CA GLY A 412 -10.30 -8.55 0.75
C GLY A 412 -11.18 -7.32 0.49
N LEU A 413 -10.91 -6.19 1.16
CA LEU A 413 -11.63 -4.93 0.91
C LEU A 413 -11.47 -4.45 -0.54
N ALA A 414 -10.23 -4.33 -1.03
CA ALA A 414 -9.97 -3.86 -2.39
C ALA A 414 -10.56 -4.81 -3.45
N LEU A 415 -10.48 -6.13 -3.21
CA LEU A 415 -11.08 -7.13 -4.08
C LEU A 415 -12.62 -7.08 -4.09
N ALA A 416 -13.25 -6.86 -2.94
CA ALA A 416 -14.70 -6.68 -2.84
C ALA A 416 -15.15 -5.42 -3.61
N LEU A 417 -14.45 -4.30 -3.44
CA LEU A 417 -14.72 -3.07 -4.18
C LEU A 417 -14.54 -3.27 -5.69
N ALA A 418 -13.47 -3.96 -6.10
CA ALA A 418 -13.24 -4.30 -7.51
C ALA A 418 -14.36 -5.18 -8.09
N GLU A 419 -14.85 -6.15 -7.33
CA GLU A 419 -15.99 -6.99 -7.73
C GLU A 419 -17.28 -6.18 -7.85
N GLY A 420 -17.57 -5.32 -6.87
CA GLY A 420 -18.69 -4.38 -6.95
C GLY A 420 -18.59 -3.47 -8.18
N ALA A 421 -17.39 -2.98 -8.49
CA ALA A 421 -17.13 -2.17 -9.67
C ALA A 421 -17.39 -2.97 -10.97
N ARG A 422 -16.89 -4.21 -11.07
CA ARG A 422 -17.13 -5.09 -12.23
C ARG A 422 -18.61 -5.39 -12.44
N ARG A 423 -19.37 -5.69 -11.38
CA ARG A 423 -20.83 -5.87 -11.45
C ARG A 423 -21.57 -4.61 -11.92
N GLY A 424 -21.03 -3.44 -11.56
CA GLY A 424 -21.53 -2.16 -12.06
C GLY A 424 -21.11 -1.83 -13.49
N GLY A 425 -20.28 -2.64 -14.14
CA GLY A 425 -19.86 -2.49 -15.53
C GLY A 425 -18.45 -1.91 -15.73
N ALA A 426 -17.68 -1.67 -14.66
CA ALA A 426 -16.29 -1.24 -14.81
C ALA A 426 -15.43 -2.34 -15.42
N ARG A 427 -14.51 -1.96 -16.30
CA ARG A 427 -13.50 -2.86 -16.89
C ARG A 427 -12.20 -2.72 -16.13
N ILE A 428 -11.73 -3.80 -15.52
CA ILE A 428 -10.51 -3.82 -14.71
C ILE A 428 -9.47 -4.68 -15.40
N HIS A 429 -8.32 -4.08 -15.72
CA HIS A 429 -7.23 -4.70 -16.45
C HIS A 429 -5.95 -4.74 -15.61
N GLU A 430 -5.55 -5.94 -15.20
CA GLU A 430 -4.29 -6.24 -14.51
C GLU A 430 -3.17 -6.51 -15.52
N GLY A 431 -1.92 -6.32 -15.13
CA GLY A 431 -0.75 -6.44 -16.00
C GLY A 431 -0.61 -5.33 -17.05
N VAL A 432 -1.31 -4.21 -16.91
CA VAL A 432 -1.30 -3.08 -17.87
C VAL A 432 -0.60 -1.88 -17.24
N ARG A 433 0.58 -1.56 -17.74
CA ARG A 433 1.40 -0.46 -17.21
C ARG A 433 1.17 0.80 -18.01
N VAL A 434 0.76 1.87 -17.34
CA VAL A 434 0.79 3.22 -17.91
C VAL A 434 2.24 3.67 -18.06
N THR A 435 2.59 4.14 -19.25
CA THR A 435 3.95 4.58 -19.62
C THR A 435 4.01 6.05 -19.99
N ALA A 436 2.90 6.64 -20.43
CA ALA A 436 2.81 8.07 -20.72
C ALA A 436 1.36 8.59 -20.64
N LEU A 437 1.21 9.91 -20.54
CA LEU A 437 -0.08 10.60 -20.65
C LEU A 437 0.02 11.62 -21.80
N ALA A 438 -0.95 11.59 -22.72
CA ALA A 438 -1.05 12.60 -23.76
C ALA A 438 -1.90 13.77 -23.25
N ILE A 439 -1.28 14.94 -23.13
CA ILE A 439 -1.90 16.17 -22.64
C ILE A 439 -2.08 17.14 -23.81
N SER A 440 -3.25 17.75 -23.91
CA SER A 440 -3.59 18.79 -24.88
C SER A 440 -3.74 20.15 -24.19
N ARG A 441 -3.97 21.23 -24.96
CA ARG A 441 -4.25 22.55 -24.40
C ARG A 441 -5.52 22.60 -23.54
N VAL A 442 -6.44 21.65 -23.73
CA VAL A 442 -7.72 21.61 -23.01
C VAL A 442 -7.73 20.61 -21.84
N GLY A 443 -6.65 19.84 -21.64
CA GLY A 443 -6.56 18.83 -20.59
C GLY A 443 -6.00 17.49 -21.06
N VAL A 444 -6.15 16.47 -20.21
CA VAL A 444 -5.80 15.09 -20.54
C VAL A 444 -6.61 14.58 -21.73
N ARG A 445 -5.98 13.77 -22.59
CA ARG A 445 -6.62 13.21 -23.78
C ARG A 445 -6.48 11.70 -23.90
N GLN A 446 -5.35 11.16 -23.47
CA GLN A 446 -5.06 9.74 -23.66
C GLN A 446 -4.14 9.20 -22.56
N VAL A 447 -4.40 7.96 -22.15
CA VAL A 447 -3.52 7.15 -21.31
C VAL A 447 -2.79 6.16 -22.20
N VAL A 448 -1.46 6.27 -22.29
CA VAL A 448 -0.63 5.35 -23.09
C VAL A 448 -0.12 4.24 -22.17
N THR A 449 -0.33 3.00 -22.58
CA THR A 449 0.11 1.81 -21.84
C THR A 449 1.05 0.96 -22.68
N ASP A 450 1.68 -0.03 -22.05
CA ASP A 450 2.45 -1.06 -22.74
C ASP A 450 1.60 -2.03 -23.59
N GLN A 451 0.28 -1.95 -23.50
CA GLN A 451 -0.67 -2.79 -24.26
C GLN A 451 -1.64 -1.98 -25.14
N GLY A 452 -1.30 -0.71 -25.44
CA GLY A 452 -2.11 0.18 -26.26
C GLY A 452 -2.53 1.45 -25.52
N ALA A 453 -3.22 2.34 -26.21
CA ALA A 453 -3.61 3.62 -25.66
C ALA A 453 -5.14 3.71 -25.52
N ILE A 454 -5.61 4.39 -24.48
CA ILE A 454 -7.03 4.59 -24.18
C ILE A 454 -7.29 6.08 -24.21
N GLU A 455 -8.17 6.54 -25.10
CA GLU A 455 -8.67 7.91 -25.07
C GLU A 455 -9.54 8.09 -23.82
N ALA A 456 -9.31 9.18 -23.08
CA ALA A 456 -10.01 9.44 -21.83
C ALA A 456 -10.25 10.94 -21.62
N GLU A 457 -11.44 11.27 -21.11
CA GLU A 457 -11.80 12.63 -20.68
C GLU A 457 -11.31 12.90 -19.26
N VAL A 458 -11.33 11.85 -18.42
CA VAL A 458 -10.89 11.88 -17.04
C VAL A 458 -9.84 10.80 -16.80
N VAL A 459 -8.77 11.15 -16.10
CA VAL A 459 -7.74 10.22 -15.64
C VAL A 459 -7.54 10.41 -14.15
N VAL A 460 -7.62 9.34 -13.37
CA VAL A 460 -7.43 9.36 -11.92
C VAL A 460 -6.13 8.66 -11.57
N ASN A 461 -5.16 9.40 -11.05
CA ASN A 461 -3.93 8.86 -10.49
C ASN A 461 -4.18 8.35 -9.07
N ALA A 462 -4.33 7.03 -8.94
CA ALA A 462 -4.46 6.30 -7.68
C ALA A 462 -3.26 5.35 -7.45
N GLY A 463 -2.08 5.73 -7.96
CA GLY A 463 -0.88 4.88 -8.00
C GLY A 463 -0.14 4.69 -6.66
N GLY A 464 -0.70 5.14 -5.53
CA GLY A 464 -0.06 5.01 -4.22
C GLY A 464 1.34 5.64 -4.18
N ILE A 465 2.35 4.85 -3.82
CA ILE A 465 3.77 5.27 -3.81
C ILE A 465 4.32 5.65 -5.19
N TYR A 466 3.64 5.25 -6.28
CA TYR A 466 4.00 5.61 -7.67
C TYR A 466 3.25 6.84 -8.18
N ALA A 467 2.37 7.44 -7.36
CA ALA A 467 1.63 8.62 -7.77
C ALA A 467 2.52 9.79 -8.23
N PRO A 468 3.70 10.07 -7.61
CA PRO A 468 4.64 11.06 -8.13
C PRO A 468 5.15 10.75 -9.54
N GLU A 469 5.52 9.49 -9.81
CA GLU A 469 6.02 9.07 -11.13
C GLU A 469 4.92 9.21 -12.21
N ILE A 470 3.68 8.85 -11.89
CA ILE A 470 2.53 9.00 -12.80
C ILE A 470 2.21 10.48 -13.03
N ALA A 471 2.26 11.31 -11.99
CA ALA A 471 2.02 12.75 -12.12
C ALA A 471 3.09 13.44 -12.99
N ALA A 472 4.34 12.97 -12.92
CA ALA A 472 5.42 13.47 -13.76
C ALA A 472 5.14 13.25 -15.26
N MET A 473 4.41 12.19 -15.63
CA MET A 473 3.97 11.96 -17.02
C MET A 473 3.03 13.06 -17.53
N ALA A 474 2.34 13.77 -16.63
CA ALA A 474 1.51 14.94 -16.94
C ALA A 474 2.25 16.28 -16.73
N GLY A 475 3.57 16.26 -16.46
CA GLY A 475 4.35 17.46 -16.16
C GLY A 475 4.07 18.05 -14.78
N LEU A 476 3.51 17.27 -13.86
CA LEU A 476 3.15 17.68 -12.52
C LEU A 476 4.11 17.09 -11.48
N SER A 477 4.23 17.78 -10.35
CA SER A 477 4.96 17.29 -9.17
C SER A 477 3.98 17.17 -8.02
N VAL A 478 4.08 16.07 -7.27
CA VAL A 478 3.18 15.74 -6.16
C VAL A 478 4.03 15.46 -4.92
N PRO A 479 3.76 16.12 -3.78
CA PRO A 479 4.57 15.96 -2.58
C PRO A 479 4.22 14.71 -1.80
N ILE A 480 4.68 13.56 -2.30
CA ILE A 480 4.58 12.28 -1.62
C ILE A 480 5.99 11.70 -1.46
N ILE A 481 6.30 11.27 -0.25
CA ILE A 481 7.51 10.53 0.08
C ILE A 481 7.11 9.13 0.56
N PRO A 482 7.56 8.06 -0.12
CA PRO A 482 7.44 6.71 0.44
C PRO A 482 8.29 6.58 1.71
N MET A 483 7.65 6.17 2.81
CA MET A 483 8.30 5.91 4.10
C MET A 483 8.16 4.42 4.44
N ALA A 484 9.22 3.83 5.00
CA ALA A 484 9.21 2.45 5.47
C ALA A 484 8.46 2.35 6.81
N HIS A 485 7.30 1.69 6.83
CA HIS A 485 6.49 1.49 8.04
C HIS A 485 6.53 0.04 8.51
N GLN A 486 6.65 -0.17 9.82
CA GLN A 486 6.87 -1.49 10.41
C GLN A 486 5.77 -1.92 11.39
N TYR A 487 5.40 -3.20 11.32
CA TYR A 487 4.63 -3.87 12.37
C TYR A 487 5.00 -5.35 12.48
N LEU A 488 4.88 -5.86 13.68
CA LEU A 488 5.16 -7.21 14.09
C LEU A 488 3.87 -8.05 14.11
N LEU A 489 3.95 -9.26 13.57
CA LEU A 489 3.02 -10.34 13.84
C LEU A 489 3.62 -11.21 14.94
N ALA A 490 2.96 -11.29 16.09
CA ALA A 490 3.43 -12.06 17.24
C ALA A 490 2.35 -13.03 17.72
N ARG A 491 2.75 -14.25 18.04
CA ARG A 491 1.90 -15.19 18.80
C ARG A 491 2.24 -15.05 20.27
N ILE A 492 1.24 -14.89 21.12
CA ILE A 492 1.41 -14.83 22.57
C ILE A 492 0.81 -16.07 23.24
N PRO A 493 1.33 -16.49 24.41
CA PRO A 493 0.81 -17.64 25.14
C PRO A 493 -0.56 -17.38 25.79
N GLU A 494 -0.88 -16.12 26.09
CA GLU A 494 -2.13 -15.73 26.71
C GLU A 494 -3.32 -15.88 25.74
N PRO A 495 -4.50 -16.27 26.26
CA PRO A 495 -5.71 -16.34 25.46
C PRO A 495 -6.13 -14.93 24.99
N ILE A 496 -6.45 -14.80 23.71
CA ILE A 496 -6.86 -13.54 23.08
C ILE A 496 -8.40 -13.56 22.89
N PRO A 497 -9.16 -12.68 23.56
CA PRO A 497 -10.61 -12.58 23.40
C PRO A 497 -11.05 -12.39 21.95
N ASP A 498 -12.21 -12.94 21.60
CA ASP A 498 -12.69 -12.90 20.22
C ASP A 498 -13.06 -11.49 19.76
N ASP A 499 -13.60 -10.72 20.70
CA ASP A 499 -14.10 -9.36 20.62
C ASP A 499 -13.07 -8.33 21.10
N LEU A 500 -11.79 -8.70 21.21
CA LEU A 500 -10.74 -7.77 21.64
C LEU A 500 -10.72 -6.52 20.72
N PRO A 501 -10.95 -5.31 21.25
CA PRO A 501 -10.93 -4.09 20.46
C PRO A 501 -9.52 -3.82 19.94
N THR A 502 -9.43 -3.02 18.88
CA THR A 502 -8.12 -2.46 18.51
C THR A 502 -7.69 -1.45 19.58
N MET A 503 -6.38 -1.29 19.80
CA MET A 503 -5.87 -0.36 20.80
C MET A 503 -4.76 0.49 20.22
N ARG A 504 -4.73 1.78 20.56
CA ARG A 504 -3.61 2.69 20.30
C ARG A 504 -3.20 3.33 21.62
N ASP A 505 -1.91 3.38 21.88
CA ASP A 505 -1.32 4.20 22.93
C ASP A 505 -0.42 5.25 22.25
N PRO A 506 -0.97 6.43 21.89
CA PRO A 506 -0.21 7.46 21.19
C PRO A 506 1.01 7.94 21.98
N ASP A 507 0.95 7.95 23.32
CA ASP A 507 2.04 8.44 24.15
C ASP A 507 3.22 7.45 24.17
N LEU A 508 2.96 6.16 23.93
CA LEU A 508 3.96 5.13 23.71
C LEU A 508 4.25 4.84 22.23
N LEU A 509 3.59 5.56 21.32
CA LEU A 509 3.72 5.47 19.87
C LEU A 509 3.29 4.13 19.24
N VAL A 510 2.50 3.31 19.93
CA VAL A 510 2.18 1.93 19.53
C VAL A 510 0.69 1.68 19.27
N TYR A 511 0.39 0.69 18.45
CA TYR A 511 -0.95 0.21 18.18
C TYR A 511 -1.00 -1.33 18.12
N PHE A 512 -2.19 -1.86 18.40
CA PHE A 512 -2.46 -3.28 18.50
C PHE A 512 -3.79 -3.64 17.83
N ARG A 513 -3.83 -4.82 17.23
CA ARG A 513 -5.09 -5.53 16.97
C ARG A 513 -4.89 -7.03 17.10
N ARG A 514 -6.00 -7.74 17.23
CA ARG A 514 -6.01 -9.19 17.10
C ARG A 514 -5.61 -9.63 15.69
N ASP A 515 -4.87 -10.73 15.63
CA ASP A 515 -4.65 -11.53 14.43
C ASP A 515 -5.10 -12.98 14.69
N ALA A 516 -5.32 -13.77 13.62
CA ALA A 516 -5.95 -15.10 13.74
C ALA A 516 -5.33 -16.02 14.79
N ASN A 517 -3.99 -15.94 14.97
CA ASN A 517 -3.24 -16.75 15.94
C ASN A 517 -2.35 -15.88 16.84
N GLY A 518 -2.68 -14.61 17.06
CA GLY A 518 -1.80 -13.69 17.78
C GLY A 518 -2.24 -12.22 17.81
N LEU A 519 -1.26 -11.34 17.90
CA LEU A 519 -1.41 -9.89 17.84
C LEU A 519 -0.64 -9.32 16.65
N VAL A 520 -1.22 -8.29 16.05
CA VAL A 520 -0.47 -7.31 15.26
C VAL A 520 -0.08 -6.19 16.20
N MET A 521 1.20 -5.84 16.22
CA MET A 521 1.74 -4.71 16.98
C MET A 521 2.59 -3.85 16.07
N GLY A 522 2.30 -2.57 15.96
CA GLY A 522 3.10 -1.63 15.17
C GLY A 522 3.16 -0.27 15.83
N GLY A 523 3.83 0.69 15.20
CA GLY A 523 3.97 2.03 15.76
C GLY A 523 4.63 3.00 14.80
N TYR A 524 4.82 4.23 15.26
CA TYR A 524 5.48 5.30 14.50
C TYR A 524 6.71 5.76 15.29
N GLU A 525 7.87 5.34 14.83
CA GLU A 525 9.14 5.64 15.46
C GLU A 525 9.59 7.09 15.22
N ARG A 526 10.43 7.60 16.13
CA ARG A 526 10.98 8.97 16.04
C ARG A 526 12.01 9.16 14.93
N ASN A 527 12.57 8.06 14.41
CA ASN A 527 13.59 8.06 13.35
C ASN A 527 13.03 7.40 12.07
N PRO A 528 12.17 8.09 11.30
CA PRO A 528 11.61 7.54 10.06
C PRO A 528 12.67 7.20 9.03
N ALA A 529 12.37 6.19 8.21
CA ALA A 529 13.21 5.77 7.10
C ALA A 529 12.53 6.08 5.74
N PRO A 530 12.91 7.18 5.04
CA PRO A 530 12.44 7.43 3.69
C PRO A 530 13.01 6.40 2.71
N TRP A 531 12.24 6.10 1.67
CA TRP A 531 12.59 5.09 0.67
C TRP A 531 12.21 5.54 -0.74
N GLY A 532 12.87 4.97 -1.75
CA GLY A 532 12.53 5.21 -3.16
C GLY A 532 12.77 6.64 -3.66
N LEU A 533 13.61 7.43 -2.98
CA LEU A 533 13.86 8.84 -3.35
C LEU A 533 14.45 9.00 -4.75
N SER A 534 15.24 8.03 -5.20
CA SER A 534 15.84 8.00 -6.55
C SER A 534 14.97 7.28 -7.58
N GLY A 535 13.69 7.08 -7.29
CA GLY A 535 12.75 6.27 -8.07
C GLY A 535 12.60 4.86 -7.51
N ILE A 536 11.48 4.24 -7.84
CA ILE A 536 11.15 2.90 -7.36
C ILE A 536 11.33 1.89 -8.50
N ALA A 537 11.93 0.74 -8.19
CA ALA A 537 12.11 -0.33 -9.18
C ALA A 537 10.78 -0.71 -9.85
N PRO A 538 10.71 -0.80 -11.20
CA PRO A 538 9.45 -1.06 -11.90
C PRO A 538 8.82 -2.43 -11.61
N ASP A 539 9.59 -3.38 -11.08
CA ASP A 539 9.15 -4.73 -10.72
C ASP A 539 8.86 -4.90 -9.21
N PHE A 540 8.89 -3.81 -8.43
CA PHE A 540 8.54 -3.82 -7.01
C PHE A 540 7.00 -3.93 -6.86
N ASN A 541 6.48 -5.15 -6.92
CA ASN A 541 5.06 -5.49 -6.81
C ASN A 541 4.91 -6.65 -5.82
N ASN A 542 3.98 -6.56 -4.86
CA ASN A 542 3.83 -7.57 -3.81
C ASN A 542 5.13 -7.86 -3.04
N ARG A 543 5.96 -6.82 -2.82
CA ARG A 543 7.25 -6.93 -2.13
C ARG A 543 7.25 -6.07 -0.88
N LEU A 544 7.95 -6.57 0.14
CA LEU A 544 8.28 -5.84 1.35
C LEU A 544 9.72 -5.35 1.27
N LEU A 545 10.03 -4.33 2.07
CA LEU A 545 11.40 -3.93 2.36
C LEU A 545 12.05 -4.96 3.29
N PRO A 546 13.39 -5.02 3.35
CA PRO A 546 14.08 -5.80 4.37
C PRO A 546 13.64 -5.39 5.78
N GLU A 547 13.52 -6.35 6.68
CA GLU A 547 13.25 -6.11 8.10
C GLU A 547 14.31 -5.19 8.72
N ASP A 548 13.90 -4.23 9.56
CA ASP A 548 14.80 -3.29 10.23
C ASP A 548 14.54 -3.31 11.75
N TRP A 549 15.12 -4.34 12.37
CA TRP A 549 14.99 -4.62 13.80
C TRP A 549 15.51 -3.50 14.71
N PRO A 550 16.71 -2.90 14.48
CA PRO A 550 17.20 -1.81 15.32
C PRO A 550 16.28 -0.60 15.33
N ARG A 551 15.65 -0.25 14.20
CA ARG A 551 14.66 0.84 14.15
C ARG A 551 13.35 0.47 14.86
N PHE A 552 12.97 -0.81 14.85
CA PHE A 552 11.73 -1.29 15.47
C PHE A 552 11.85 -1.56 16.99
N GLU A 553 13.08 -1.74 17.50
CA GLU A 553 13.33 -2.08 18.89
C GLU A 553 12.70 -1.11 19.91
N PRO A 554 12.80 0.23 19.77
CA PRO A 554 12.16 1.15 20.73
C PRO A 554 10.64 0.99 20.78
N LEU A 555 10.00 0.77 19.63
CA LEU A 555 8.56 0.51 19.58
C LEU A 555 8.22 -0.82 20.25
N SER A 556 9.05 -1.85 20.06
CA SER A 556 8.86 -3.16 20.71
C SER A 556 8.92 -3.05 22.23
N GLN A 557 9.89 -2.29 22.77
CA GLN A 557 10.01 -2.03 24.21
C GLN A 557 8.78 -1.29 24.75
N ASN A 558 8.31 -0.27 24.03
CA ASN A 558 7.08 0.46 24.37
C ASN A 558 5.83 -0.43 24.28
N ALA A 559 5.79 -1.39 23.35
CA ALA A 559 4.68 -2.31 23.26
C ALA A 559 4.66 -3.33 24.40
N VAL A 560 5.82 -3.87 24.79
CA VAL A 560 5.95 -4.76 25.95
C VAL A 560 5.54 -4.05 27.23
N SER A 561 5.89 -2.77 27.40
CA SER A 561 5.49 -2.01 28.59
C SER A 561 3.98 -1.83 28.71
N ARG A 562 3.26 -1.73 27.59
CA ARG A 562 1.79 -1.67 27.59
C ARG A 562 1.12 -3.06 27.61
N VAL A 563 1.69 -4.04 26.91
CA VAL A 563 1.15 -5.40 26.73
C VAL A 563 2.26 -6.42 27.06
N PRO A 564 2.48 -6.73 28.35
CA PRO A 564 3.60 -7.57 28.80
C PRO A 564 3.61 -8.99 28.22
N ALA A 565 2.45 -9.51 27.82
CA ALA A 565 2.28 -10.77 27.09
C ALA A 565 3.23 -10.91 25.87
N LEU A 566 3.63 -9.79 25.26
CA LEU A 566 4.56 -9.78 24.13
C LEU A 566 6.00 -10.15 24.51
N GLU A 567 6.42 -10.00 25.78
CA GLU A 567 7.77 -10.34 26.24
C GLU A 567 8.09 -11.84 26.06
N HIS A 568 7.06 -12.68 26.20
CA HIS A 568 7.16 -14.13 26.04
C HIS A 568 6.55 -14.62 24.72
N GLY A 569 6.20 -13.69 23.83
CA GLY A 569 5.60 -13.99 22.53
C GLY A 569 6.61 -14.50 21.51
N GLN A 570 6.14 -15.37 20.61
CA GLN A 570 6.87 -15.78 19.43
C GLN A 570 6.66 -14.75 18.31
N VAL A 571 7.75 -14.11 17.87
CA VAL A 571 7.80 -13.33 16.63
C VAL A 571 7.53 -14.27 15.44
N LEU A 572 6.45 -14.01 14.70
CA LEU A 572 6.13 -14.73 13.47
C LEU A 572 6.75 -14.06 12.25
N LYS A 573 6.67 -12.72 12.18
CA LYS A 573 7.19 -11.92 11.07
C LYS A 573 7.23 -10.44 11.43
N LEU A 574 8.28 -9.74 11.01
CA LEU A 574 8.27 -8.27 10.97
C LEU A 574 7.92 -7.84 9.54
N ILE A 575 6.84 -7.08 9.40
CA ILE A 575 6.45 -6.49 8.12
C ILE A 575 7.12 -5.13 8.04
N ASN A 576 7.87 -4.88 6.97
CA ASN A 576 8.39 -3.56 6.64
C ASN A 576 7.90 -3.17 5.24
N GLY A 577 6.88 -2.31 5.17
CA GLY A 577 6.20 -1.94 3.94
C GLY A 577 6.36 -0.45 3.61
N PRO A 578 6.56 -0.07 2.34
CA PRO A 578 6.56 1.34 1.97
C PRO A 578 5.13 1.89 1.94
N GLU A 579 4.94 3.05 2.57
CA GLU A 579 3.68 3.79 2.63
C GLU A 579 3.87 5.22 2.12
N ALA A 580 2.87 5.74 1.42
CA ALA A 580 2.92 7.09 0.86
C ALA A 580 2.55 8.14 1.91
N PHE A 581 3.51 8.95 2.34
CA PHE A 581 3.31 10.06 3.28
C PHE A 581 3.36 11.42 2.58
N THR A 582 2.60 12.37 3.10
CA THR A 582 2.55 13.76 2.65
C THR A 582 3.14 14.69 3.71
N PRO A 583 3.58 15.91 3.34
CA PRO A 583 4.17 16.88 4.26
C PRO A 583 3.27 17.36 5.39
N ASP A 584 2.00 16.97 5.42
CA ASP A 584 1.05 17.32 6.48
C ASP A 584 0.25 16.16 7.05
N ASN A 585 0.57 14.93 6.64
CA ASN A 585 -0.10 13.70 7.06
C ASN A 585 -1.55 13.56 6.57
N GLU A 586 -1.97 14.36 5.59
CA GLU A 586 -3.34 14.33 5.05
C GLU A 586 -3.36 13.84 3.60
N PHE A 587 -4.51 13.33 3.15
CA PHE A 587 -4.70 12.83 1.78
C PHE A 587 -4.40 13.89 0.72
N LEU A 588 -4.09 13.44 -0.50
CA LEU A 588 -4.01 14.28 -1.69
C LEU A 588 -5.10 13.88 -2.67
N LEU A 589 -6.16 14.69 -2.71
CA LEU A 589 -7.39 14.49 -3.47
C LEU A 589 -7.67 15.68 -4.40
N GLY A 590 -8.36 15.43 -5.51
CA GLY A 590 -8.95 16.47 -6.36
C GLY A 590 -8.35 16.58 -7.76
N GLU A 591 -8.85 17.55 -8.53
CA GLU A 591 -8.40 17.83 -9.89
C GLU A 591 -7.12 18.68 -9.90
N SER A 592 -6.16 18.28 -10.73
CA SER A 592 -4.90 19.00 -10.89
C SER A 592 -5.01 20.22 -11.82
N ALA A 593 -3.89 20.94 -11.99
CA ALA A 593 -3.79 22.01 -12.99
C ALA A 593 -3.97 21.51 -14.44
N VAL A 594 -3.82 20.21 -14.68
CA VAL A 594 -4.17 19.57 -15.96
C VAL A 594 -5.63 19.13 -15.88
N ARG A 595 -6.49 19.81 -16.65
CA ARG A 595 -7.94 19.52 -16.68
C ARG A 595 -8.19 18.04 -16.99
N GLY A 596 -9.11 17.43 -16.25
CA GLY A 596 -9.47 16.02 -16.33
C GLY A 596 -8.46 15.08 -15.65
N PHE A 597 -7.31 15.55 -15.16
CA PHE A 597 -6.36 14.72 -14.42
C PHE A 597 -6.54 14.93 -12.90
N TYR A 598 -7.04 13.90 -12.24
CA TYR A 598 -7.32 13.86 -10.81
C TYR A 598 -6.26 13.05 -10.05
N LEU A 599 -6.05 13.39 -8.78
CA LEU A 599 -5.18 12.67 -7.87
C LEU A 599 -5.99 12.09 -6.70
N ALA A 600 -5.68 10.86 -6.31
CA ALA A 600 -6.16 10.23 -5.09
C ALA A 600 -5.04 9.35 -4.49
N ALA A 601 -4.13 9.97 -3.74
CA ALA A 601 -2.94 9.32 -3.20
C ALA A 601 -2.49 9.95 -1.87
N GLY A 602 -1.33 9.52 -1.35
CA GLY A 602 -0.78 10.06 -0.11
C GLY A 602 -1.63 9.72 1.13
N PHE A 603 -1.99 8.45 1.28
CA PHE A 603 -2.95 8.04 2.33
C PHE A 603 -2.35 7.88 3.73
N CYS A 604 -1.06 8.19 3.93
CA CYS A 604 -0.44 8.40 5.24
C CYS A 604 -0.77 7.29 6.26
N ALA A 605 -0.65 6.03 5.85
CA ALA A 605 -0.94 4.83 6.65
C ALA A 605 -2.38 4.68 7.20
N HIS A 606 -3.34 5.47 6.72
CA HIS A 606 -4.76 5.34 7.07
C HIS A 606 -5.70 5.18 5.87
N GLY A 607 -5.15 4.82 4.70
CA GLY A 607 -5.91 4.61 3.46
C GLY A 607 -7.01 3.55 3.57
N ILE A 608 -6.77 2.46 4.31
CA ILE A 608 -7.80 1.43 4.56
C ILE A 608 -8.96 1.98 5.38
N ALA A 609 -8.69 2.80 6.39
CA ALA A 609 -9.74 3.37 7.22
C ALA A 609 -10.64 4.33 6.44
N GLY A 610 -10.10 5.04 5.46
CA GLY A 610 -10.82 6.07 4.70
C GLY A 610 -11.24 5.69 3.28
N ALA A 611 -10.92 4.50 2.79
CA ALA A 611 -11.07 4.20 1.36
C ALA A 611 -12.51 4.33 0.84
N GLY A 612 -13.51 3.89 1.61
CA GLY A 612 -14.91 3.99 1.20
C GLY A 612 -15.38 5.42 1.01
N GLY A 613 -15.28 6.24 2.07
CA GLY A 613 -15.67 7.65 2.02
C GLY A 613 -14.83 8.46 1.03
N MET A 614 -13.54 8.19 0.91
CA MET A 614 -12.66 8.83 -0.08
C MET A 614 -13.11 8.50 -1.51
N GLY A 615 -13.41 7.23 -1.80
CA GLY A 615 -13.87 6.83 -3.13
C GLY A 615 -15.19 7.49 -3.51
N ARG A 616 -16.13 7.59 -2.55
CA ARG A 616 -17.36 8.35 -2.72
C ARG A 616 -17.09 9.83 -3.01
N ALA A 617 -16.28 10.47 -2.19
CA ALA A 617 -15.94 11.88 -2.33
C ALA A 617 -15.28 12.20 -3.68
N MET A 618 -14.36 11.35 -4.13
CA MET A 618 -13.73 11.47 -5.45
C MET A 618 -14.73 11.24 -6.59
N ALA A 619 -15.64 10.26 -6.47
CA ALA A 619 -16.67 10.04 -7.47
C ALA A 619 -17.62 11.25 -7.57
N ASP A 620 -18.05 11.82 -6.44
CA ASP A 620 -18.86 13.04 -6.42
C ASP A 620 -18.10 14.20 -7.11
N TRP A 621 -16.80 14.38 -6.79
CA TRP A 621 -15.99 15.44 -7.37
C TRP A 621 -15.73 15.26 -8.89
N ILE A 622 -15.54 14.03 -9.36
CA ILE A 622 -15.36 13.74 -10.78
C ILE A 622 -16.65 13.98 -11.57
N ILE A 623 -17.81 13.64 -10.99
CA ILE A 623 -19.09 13.71 -11.70
C ILE A 623 -19.69 15.11 -11.64
N ASP A 624 -19.71 15.71 -10.46
CA ASP A 624 -20.39 16.97 -10.18
C ASP A 624 -19.44 18.16 -10.36
N GLY A 625 -18.13 17.91 -10.50
CA GLY A 625 -17.11 18.94 -10.67
C GLY A 625 -16.64 19.58 -9.35
N GLU A 626 -17.26 19.21 -8.22
CA GLU A 626 -17.02 19.69 -6.86
C GLU A 626 -17.27 18.58 -5.83
N PRO A 627 -16.57 18.56 -4.68
CA PRO A 627 -16.83 17.57 -3.64
C PRO A 627 -18.14 17.88 -2.88
N GLY A 628 -18.75 16.84 -2.30
CA GLY A 628 -19.93 16.98 -1.43
C GLY A 628 -19.62 17.46 0.00
N LEU A 629 -18.34 17.56 0.36
CA LEU A 629 -17.82 18.00 1.66
C LEU A 629 -16.73 19.04 1.46
N ASP A 630 -16.47 19.88 2.46
CA ASP A 630 -15.26 20.70 2.48
C ASP A 630 -14.03 19.80 2.68
N LEU A 631 -13.30 19.58 1.59
CA LEU A 631 -12.10 18.76 1.55
C LEU A 631 -10.81 19.60 1.46
N TRP A 632 -10.82 20.88 1.85
CA TRP A 632 -9.66 21.77 1.70
C TRP A 632 -8.37 21.18 2.29
N LYS A 633 -8.44 20.54 3.46
CA LYS A 633 -7.26 19.89 4.10
C LYS A 633 -6.72 18.69 3.32
N MET A 634 -7.49 18.15 2.38
CA MET A 634 -7.11 17.02 1.53
C MET A 634 -6.92 17.42 0.06
N ASP A 635 -7.32 18.65 -0.31
CA ASP A 635 -7.16 19.17 -1.67
C ASP A 635 -5.67 19.27 -2.03
N LEU A 636 -5.28 18.77 -3.20
CA LEU A 636 -3.88 18.84 -3.64
C LEU A 636 -3.37 20.27 -3.84
N ARG A 637 -4.26 21.25 -4.07
CA ARG A 637 -3.93 22.66 -4.32
C ARG A 637 -3.49 23.39 -3.06
N ARG A 638 -3.65 22.79 -1.87
CA ARG A 638 -3.13 23.35 -0.61
C ARG A 638 -1.59 23.43 -0.58
N PHE A 639 -0.91 22.63 -1.41
CA PHE A 639 0.54 22.65 -1.54
C PHE A 639 0.99 23.59 -2.67
N GLY A 640 1.87 24.54 -2.32
CA GLY A 640 2.48 25.47 -3.27
C GLY A 640 3.67 24.90 -4.03
N SER A 641 4.26 25.70 -4.90
CA SER A 641 5.36 25.30 -5.81
C SER A 641 6.65 24.88 -5.11
N GLN A 642 6.88 25.29 -3.87
CA GLN A 642 8.03 24.87 -3.05
C GLN A 642 8.11 23.36 -2.86
N TYR A 643 6.96 22.69 -2.85
CA TYR A 643 6.83 21.24 -2.70
C TYR A 643 7.25 20.46 -3.96
N ARG A 644 7.65 21.16 -5.03
CA ARG A 644 8.39 20.55 -6.16
C ARG A 644 9.79 20.11 -5.76
N SER A 645 10.37 20.71 -4.72
CA SER A 645 11.66 20.29 -4.17
C SER A 645 11.47 19.01 -3.35
N GLN A 646 12.10 17.92 -3.80
CA GLN A 646 12.10 16.66 -3.06
C GLN A 646 12.77 16.83 -1.68
N THR A 647 13.85 17.61 -1.59
CA THR A 647 14.53 17.87 -0.31
C THR A 647 13.64 18.58 0.70
N TYR A 648 12.90 19.61 0.26
CA TYR A 648 11.97 20.32 1.14
C TYR A 648 10.80 19.42 1.55
N THR A 649 10.22 18.70 0.60
CA THR A 649 9.13 17.74 0.85
C THR A 649 9.57 16.66 1.84
N LEU A 650 10.78 16.11 1.66
CA LEU A 650 11.35 15.13 2.57
C LEU A 650 11.52 15.68 3.98
N ALA A 651 12.13 16.86 4.15
CA ALA A 651 12.33 17.46 5.46
C ALA A 651 11.01 17.60 6.24
N ARG A 652 9.97 18.13 5.58
CA ARG A 652 8.63 18.25 6.19
C ARG A 652 8.01 16.89 6.50
N THR A 653 8.07 15.96 5.55
CA THR A 653 7.44 14.64 5.73
C THR A 653 8.13 13.82 6.83
N THR A 654 9.45 13.95 6.98
CA THR A 654 10.22 13.34 8.08
C THR A 654 9.76 13.86 9.44
N GLU A 655 9.66 15.18 9.61
CA GLU A 655 9.14 15.80 10.85
C GLU A 655 7.71 15.36 11.15
N VAL A 656 6.86 15.30 10.13
CA VAL A 656 5.46 14.85 10.28
C VAL A 656 5.38 13.38 10.69
N TYR A 657 6.17 12.50 10.09
CA TYR A 657 6.16 11.10 10.50
C TYR A 657 6.70 10.93 11.92
N SER A 658 7.81 11.58 12.26
CA SER A 658 8.43 11.45 13.59
C SER A 658 7.54 11.98 14.72
N THR A 659 6.57 12.83 14.39
CA THR A 659 5.58 13.41 15.30
C THR A 659 4.16 12.86 15.07
N TYR A 660 4.00 11.73 14.37
CA TYR A 660 2.69 11.21 13.93
C TYR A 660 1.65 11.07 15.05
N TYR A 661 2.11 10.69 16.25
CA TYR A 661 1.26 10.53 17.42
C TYR A 661 1.38 11.66 18.45
N ASP A 662 2.20 12.67 18.22
CA ASP A 662 2.32 13.79 19.15
C ASP A 662 1.02 14.57 19.27
N ILE A 663 0.90 15.27 20.39
CA ILE A 663 -0.15 16.25 20.58
C ILE A 663 0.22 17.47 19.76
N HIS A 664 -0.64 17.85 18.82
CA HIS A 664 -0.46 19.09 18.07
C HIS A 664 -1.26 20.21 18.73
N TYR A 665 -0.57 21.15 19.37
CA TYR A 665 -1.22 22.25 20.07
C TYR A 665 -1.68 23.35 19.09
N PRO A 666 -2.67 24.18 19.48
CA PRO A 666 -3.09 25.31 18.66
C PRO A 666 -1.92 26.26 18.45
N ASN A 667 -1.75 26.73 17.22
CA ASN A 667 -0.66 27.63 16.80
C ASN A 667 0.75 27.04 16.98
N GLU A 668 0.88 25.73 17.22
CA GLU A 668 2.16 25.08 17.13
C GLU A 668 2.66 25.11 15.68
N GLU A 669 3.92 25.48 15.51
CA GLU A 669 4.53 25.67 14.20
C GLU A 669 5.57 24.58 13.99
N ARG A 670 5.56 23.99 12.81
CA ARG A 670 6.59 23.03 12.40
C ARG A 670 7.86 23.75 11.99
N GLU A 671 9.02 23.17 12.29
CA GLU A 671 10.33 23.79 12.10
C GLU A 671 11.06 23.32 10.84
N ALA A 672 10.83 22.09 10.37
CA ALA A 672 11.65 21.53 9.30
C ALA A 672 11.51 22.34 8.00
N GLY A 673 12.64 22.59 7.33
CA GLY A 673 12.69 23.32 6.07
C GLY A 673 12.53 24.85 6.18
N ARG A 674 12.48 25.41 7.40
CA ARG A 674 12.40 26.86 7.62
C ARG A 674 13.77 27.49 7.88
N PRO A 675 13.96 28.78 7.53
CA PRO A 675 13.04 29.62 6.75
C PRO A 675 13.13 29.32 5.24
N LEU A 676 12.04 29.59 4.49
CA LEU A 676 12.00 29.37 3.04
C LEU A 676 11.73 30.65 2.22
N ARG A 677 10.55 31.27 2.39
CA ARG A 677 10.17 32.52 1.71
C ARG A 677 10.18 33.66 2.71
N LEU A 678 10.91 34.72 2.38
CA LEU A 678 11.15 35.84 3.29
C LEU A 678 10.62 37.12 2.67
N SER A 679 9.94 37.94 3.47
CA SER A 679 9.62 39.30 3.07
C SER A 679 10.88 40.17 3.07
N PRO A 680 10.91 41.29 2.30
CA PRO A 680 12.01 42.25 2.36
C PRO A 680 12.25 42.82 3.77
N THR A 681 11.21 42.81 4.61
CA THR A 681 11.22 43.28 5.99
C THR A 681 11.71 42.23 7.00
N TYR A 682 11.89 40.96 6.60
CA TYR A 682 12.20 39.86 7.51
C TYR A 682 13.39 40.14 8.45
N ALA A 683 14.50 40.65 7.93
CA ALA A 683 15.69 40.95 8.75
C ALA A 683 15.37 41.94 9.86
N ARG A 684 14.63 43.02 9.54
CA ARG A 684 14.21 44.02 10.51
C ARG A 684 13.22 43.46 11.53
N LEU A 685 12.27 42.64 11.08
CA LEU A 685 11.29 42.02 11.96
C LEU A 685 11.96 41.06 12.96
N LYS A 686 12.97 40.31 12.51
CA LYS A 686 13.80 39.47 13.37
C LYS A 686 14.55 40.28 14.43
N GLU A 687 15.16 41.41 14.06
CA GLU A 687 15.80 42.33 15.03
C GLU A 687 14.81 42.88 16.07
N LEU A 688 13.56 43.12 15.66
CA LEU A 688 12.48 43.55 16.55
C LEU A 688 11.94 42.43 17.44
N GLY A 689 12.49 41.22 17.35
CA GLY A 689 12.10 40.07 18.18
C GLY A 689 10.84 39.37 17.70
N ALA A 690 10.55 39.38 16.39
CA ALA A 690 9.43 38.64 15.81
C ALA A 690 9.55 37.14 16.11
N CYS A 691 8.46 36.57 16.62
CA CYS A 691 8.24 35.15 16.72
C CYS A 691 7.47 34.68 15.49
N PHE A 692 8.15 33.98 14.60
CA PHE A 692 7.63 33.65 13.28
C PHE A 692 6.82 32.35 13.26
N GLY A 693 5.67 32.38 12.60
CA GLY A 693 4.97 31.22 12.06
C GLY A 693 5.22 31.02 10.58
N GLU A 694 4.78 29.90 10.03
CA GLU A 694 4.92 29.57 8.61
C GLU A 694 3.58 29.38 7.91
N LYS A 695 3.42 30.02 6.75
CA LYS A 695 2.28 29.75 5.86
C LYS A 695 2.69 29.77 4.40
N SER A 696 2.47 28.67 3.68
CA SER A 696 2.77 28.55 2.25
C SER A 696 4.24 28.89 1.90
N GLY A 697 5.15 28.49 2.79
CA GLY A 697 6.58 28.74 2.78
C GLY A 697 7.00 30.10 3.36
N TRP A 698 6.08 31.01 3.64
CA TRP A 698 6.40 32.35 4.15
C TRP A 698 6.61 32.37 5.66
N GLU A 699 7.71 32.97 6.08
CA GLU A 699 7.90 33.40 7.47
C GLU A 699 7.04 34.63 7.76
N ARG A 700 6.14 34.52 8.73
CA ARG A 700 5.22 35.60 9.13
C ARG A 700 5.33 35.86 10.63
N PRO A 701 5.51 37.10 11.09
CA PRO A 701 5.44 37.39 12.51
C PRO A 701 4.05 37.02 13.06
N ASN A 702 3.99 36.13 14.05
CA ASN A 702 2.78 35.85 14.82
C ASN A 702 2.59 36.92 15.92
N TRP A 703 3.70 37.37 16.51
CA TRP A 703 3.80 38.43 17.52
C TRP A 703 5.28 38.80 17.72
N PHE A 704 5.58 39.86 18.47
CA PHE A 704 6.94 40.28 18.79
C PHE A 704 7.22 40.14 20.28
N SER A 705 8.25 39.37 20.63
CA SER A 705 8.61 39.12 22.03
C SER A 705 8.96 40.38 22.81
N THR A 706 9.49 41.40 22.12
CA THR A 706 9.82 42.71 22.68
C THR A 706 8.59 43.53 23.11
N ASN A 707 7.40 43.19 22.61
CA ASN A 707 6.13 43.83 22.97
C ASN A 707 5.42 43.15 24.15
N ALA A 708 5.98 42.05 24.68
CA ALA A 708 5.40 41.33 25.80
C ALA A 708 5.35 42.23 27.04
N VAL A 709 4.14 42.57 27.47
CA VAL A 709 3.88 43.24 28.74
C VAL A 709 2.94 42.34 29.50
N GLU A 710 3.29 41.97 30.74
CA GLU A 710 2.48 41.06 31.55
C GLU A 710 1.02 41.56 31.58
N PRO A 711 0.06 40.74 31.14
CA PRO A 711 -1.32 41.15 31.05
C PRO A 711 -1.94 41.12 32.43
N ASP A 712 -2.78 42.10 32.73
CA ASP A 712 -3.61 42.11 33.93
C ASP A 712 -4.71 41.02 33.82
N GLY A 713 -4.36 39.78 34.18
CA GLY A 713 -5.29 38.64 34.25
C GLY A 713 -5.79 38.08 32.91
N GLN A 714 -5.21 38.45 31.76
CA GLN A 714 -5.73 38.05 30.42
C GLN A 714 -5.09 36.80 29.82
N ARG A 715 -4.17 36.13 30.52
CA ARG A 715 -3.53 34.91 30.01
C ARG A 715 -4.54 33.75 29.98
N PRO A 716 -4.76 33.09 28.83
CA PRO A 716 -5.56 31.86 28.78
C PRO A 716 -4.95 30.76 29.65
N THR A 717 -5.77 29.84 30.15
CA THR A 717 -5.32 28.66 30.91
C THR A 717 -5.37 27.38 30.08
N GLY A 718 -4.68 26.33 30.52
CA GLY A 718 -4.71 24.99 29.90
C GLY A 718 -4.26 24.98 28.44
N TRP A 719 -4.95 24.19 27.60
CA TRP A 719 -4.70 24.03 26.16
C TRP A 719 -4.50 25.33 25.39
N ALA A 720 -5.28 26.37 25.68
CA ALA A 720 -5.25 27.64 24.96
C ALA A 720 -4.05 28.54 25.34
N ALA A 721 -3.36 28.21 26.44
CA ALA A 721 -2.17 28.92 26.89
C ALA A 721 -0.90 28.51 26.12
N GLN A 722 -0.95 27.36 25.42
CA GLN A 722 0.16 26.84 24.63
C GLN A 722 0.38 27.71 23.39
N HIS A 723 1.65 28.00 23.08
CA HIS A 723 2.06 28.88 21.97
C HIS A 723 1.40 30.27 21.94
N TRP A 724 0.93 30.75 23.10
CA TRP A 724 0.35 32.08 23.27
C TRP A 724 1.36 33.04 23.91
N SER A 725 1.25 34.34 23.60
CA SER A 725 2.10 35.39 24.14
C SER A 725 1.30 36.61 24.60
N PRO A 726 1.68 37.24 25.74
CA PRO A 726 1.05 38.48 26.18
C PRO A 726 1.31 39.65 25.22
N ALA A 727 2.33 39.54 24.36
CA ALA A 727 2.57 40.49 23.27
C ALA A 727 1.34 40.69 22.39
N ILE A 728 0.52 39.65 22.18
CA ILE A 728 -0.69 39.72 21.34
C ILE A 728 -1.67 40.77 21.90
N ALA A 729 -1.87 40.80 23.22
CA ALA A 729 -2.78 41.76 23.86
C ALA A 729 -2.22 43.20 23.77
N SER A 730 -0.92 43.36 24.00
CA SER A 730 -0.22 44.65 23.86
C SER A 730 -0.30 45.19 22.44
N GLU A 731 -0.04 44.35 21.43
CA GLU A 731 -0.08 44.70 20.00
C GLU A 731 -1.48 45.04 19.54
N HIS A 732 -2.49 44.28 19.99
CA HIS A 732 -3.89 44.60 19.76
C HIS A 732 -4.24 46.00 20.29
N ARG A 733 -3.90 46.28 21.55
CA ARG A 733 -4.18 47.57 22.19
C ARG A 733 -3.44 48.72 21.49
N ALA A 734 -2.16 48.54 21.19
CA ALA A 734 -1.35 49.51 20.47
C ALA A 734 -1.96 49.86 19.09
N THR A 735 -2.46 48.86 18.37
CA THR A 735 -3.13 49.06 17.07
C THR A 735 -4.46 49.82 17.24
N ARG A 736 -5.26 49.48 18.25
CA ARG A 736 -6.56 50.13 18.51
C ARG A 736 -6.43 51.57 18.98
N GLU A 737 -5.46 51.87 19.82
CA GLU A 737 -5.31 53.19 20.47
C GLU A 737 -4.33 54.11 19.73
N ARG A 738 -3.40 53.54 18.95
CA ARG A 738 -2.35 54.30 18.24
C ARG A 738 -2.25 53.87 16.78
N ALA A 739 -1.32 52.96 16.48
CA ALA A 739 -1.09 52.38 15.17
C ALA A 739 -0.31 51.07 15.32
N GLY A 740 -0.58 50.11 14.44
CA GLY A 740 0.19 48.88 14.25
C GLY A 740 0.64 48.77 12.80
N LEU A 741 1.86 48.28 12.58
CA LEU A 741 2.42 48.01 11.26
C LEU A 741 2.54 46.48 11.09
N PHE A 742 1.89 45.96 10.06
CA PHE A 742 1.78 44.54 9.75
C PHE A 742 2.48 44.25 8.43
N ASP A 743 3.25 43.17 8.41
CA ASP A 743 3.83 42.65 7.17
C ASP A 743 2.92 41.60 6.56
N GLU A 744 2.17 42.02 5.53
CA GLU A 744 1.25 41.19 4.77
C GLU A 744 1.83 40.83 3.39
N THR A 745 3.16 40.91 3.24
CA THR A 745 3.86 40.53 2.01
C THR A 745 3.53 39.10 1.58
N SER A 746 3.20 38.23 2.53
CA SER A 746 2.83 36.84 2.26
C SER A 746 1.48 36.65 1.57
N PHE A 747 0.54 37.62 1.62
CA PHE A 747 -0.74 37.48 0.92
C PHE A 747 -0.51 37.20 -0.56
N ALA A 748 -1.30 36.28 -1.12
CA ALA A 748 -1.19 35.98 -2.54
C ALA A 748 -1.75 37.15 -3.35
N LYS A 749 -1.04 37.51 -4.42
CA LYS A 749 -1.33 38.69 -5.25
C LYS A 749 -1.43 38.23 -6.70
N ILE A 750 -2.56 38.53 -7.34
CA ILE A 750 -2.85 38.08 -8.71
C ILE A 750 -3.20 39.30 -9.56
N GLU A 751 -2.59 39.39 -10.74
CA GLU A 751 -2.97 40.37 -11.76
C GLU A 751 -3.82 39.72 -12.84
N ILE A 752 -4.93 40.38 -13.19
CA ILE A 752 -5.80 39.99 -14.29
C ILE A 752 -5.87 41.15 -15.27
N ARG A 753 -5.51 40.90 -16.54
CA ARG A 753 -5.36 41.92 -17.57
C ARG A 753 -6.02 41.51 -18.88
N GLY A 754 -6.37 42.49 -19.71
CA GLY A 754 -6.84 42.32 -21.08
C GLY A 754 -8.30 42.73 -21.26
N PRO A 755 -8.75 42.90 -22.52
CA PRO A 755 -10.07 43.45 -22.83
C PRO A 755 -11.24 42.59 -22.34
N GLY A 756 -11.01 41.32 -22.01
CA GLY A 756 -12.01 40.42 -21.43
C GLY A 756 -12.03 40.42 -19.89
N ALA A 757 -11.11 41.11 -19.22
CA ALA A 757 -10.87 40.96 -17.78
C ALA A 757 -12.09 41.36 -16.93
N LEU A 758 -12.72 42.50 -17.23
CA LEU A 758 -13.90 42.95 -16.52
C LEU A 758 -15.05 41.95 -16.67
N GLY A 759 -15.39 41.56 -17.90
CA GLY A 759 -16.48 40.61 -18.15
C GLY A 759 -16.22 39.24 -17.52
N PHE A 760 -14.97 38.80 -17.49
CA PHE A 760 -14.56 37.58 -16.81
C PHE A 760 -14.77 37.65 -15.29
N LEU A 761 -14.28 38.71 -14.65
CA LEU A 761 -14.43 38.91 -13.21
C LEU A 761 -15.87 39.16 -12.80
N GLN A 762 -16.61 39.96 -13.56
CA GLN A 762 -18.01 40.28 -13.30
C GLN A 762 -18.91 39.03 -13.30
N ARG A 763 -18.53 38.00 -14.06
CA ARG A 763 -19.21 36.71 -14.09
C ARG A 763 -18.83 35.79 -12.94
N LEU A 764 -17.58 35.84 -12.48
CA LEU A 764 -17.04 34.91 -11.49
C LEU A 764 -17.22 35.39 -10.04
N CYS A 765 -17.19 36.71 -9.85
CA CYS A 765 -17.37 37.36 -8.56
C CYS A 765 -18.85 37.58 -8.25
N ASP A 766 -19.21 37.50 -6.97
CA ASP A 766 -20.57 37.71 -6.47
C ASP A 766 -20.94 39.19 -6.22
N ASN A 767 -19.97 40.09 -6.35
CA ASN A 767 -20.14 41.53 -6.19
C ASN A 767 -19.96 42.27 -7.53
N ASP A 768 -20.37 43.53 -7.58
CA ASP A 768 -20.20 44.39 -8.75
C ASP A 768 -18.73 44.83 -8.89
N ILE A 769 -18.07 44.35 -9.96
CA ILE A 769 -16.66 44.60 -10.27
C ILE A 769 -16.53 45.78 -11.25
N ASP A 770 -17.60 46.18 -11.95
CA ASP A 770 -17.60 47.34 -12.85
C ASP A 770 -17.68 48.66 -12.06
N GLN A 771 -16.65 48.86 -11.25
CA GLN A 771 -16.44 50.05 -10.45
C GLN A 771 -15.46 51.01 -11.16
N PRO A 772 -15.45 52.30 -10.82
CA PRO A 772 -14.43 53.22 -11.33
C PRO A 772 -13.01 52.76 -11.02
N VAL A 773 -12.06 53.11 -11.90
CA VAL A 773 -10.63 52.87 -11.66
C VAL A 773 -10.19 53.50 -10.32
N GLY A 774 -9.39 52.75 -9.56
CA GLY A 774 -8.96 53.09 -8.21
C GLY A 774 -9.85 52.52 -7.10
N ARG A 775 -10.99 51.90 -7.42
CA ARG A 775 -11.87 51.29 -6.42
C ARG A 775 -11.45 49.88 -6.05
N ILE A 776 -11.61 49.57 -4.76
CA ILE A 776 -11.41 48.24 -4.17
C ILE A 776 -12.78 47.66 -3.81
N THR A 777 -13.03 46.43 -4.24
CA THR A 777 -14.25 45.67 -3.96
C THR A 777 -13.90 44.39 -3.22
N TYR A 778 -14.50 44.16 -2.06
CA TYR A 778 -14.49 42.86 -1.40
C TYR A 778 -15.55 41.96 -2.05
N THR A 779 -15.18 40.73 -2.39
CA THR A 779 -16.05 39.81 -3.13
C THR A 779 -15.62 38.36 -2.92
N GLN A 780 -16.50 37.45 -3.30
CA GLN A 780 -16.28 36.02 -3.30
C GLN A 780 -16.44 35.47 -4.71
N MET A 781 -15.81 34.33 -5.00
CA MET A 781 -16.16 33.50 -6.16
C MET A 781 -16.93 32.29 -5.66
N LEU A 782 -18.09 32.03 -6.26
CA LEU A 782 -18.98 30.97 -5.83
C LEU A 782 -18.96 29.79 -6.82
N ASN A 783 -19.19 28.58 -6.32
CA ASN A 783 -19.54 27.44 -7.14
C ASN A 783 -21.04 27.46 -7.53
N GLN A 784 -21.46 26.51 -8.35
CA GLN A 784 -22.83 26.46 -8.90
C GLN A 784 -23.92 26.25 -7.84
N ARG A 785 -23.56 25.78 -6.63
CA ARG A 785 -24.48 25.62 -5.50
C ARG A 785 -24.52 26.85 -4.58
N GLY A 786 -23.74 27.89 -4.89
CA GLY A 786 -23.58 29.07 -4.04
C GLY A 786 -22.60 28.87 -2.87
N GLY A 787 -21.81 27.79 -2.88
CA GLY A 787 -20.71 27.61 -1.94
C GLY A 787 -19.53 28.52 -2.28
N ILE A 788 -18.85 29.03 -1.25
CA ILE A 788 -17.73 29.96 -1.40
C ILE A 788 -16.47 29.17 -1.75
N GLU A 789 -15.90 29.45 -2.93
CA GLU A 789 -14.61 28.89 -3.37
C GLU A 789 -13.46 29.83 -3.05
N CYS A 790 -13.67 31.14 -3.26
CA CYS A 790 -12.65 32.15 -3.02
C CYS A 790 -13.24 33.33 -2.24
N ASP A 791 -12.38 34.00 -1.46
CA ASP A 791 -12.70 35.20 -0.69
C ASP A 791 -11.49 36.14 -0.74
N PHE A 792 -11.65 37.32 -1.37
CA PHE A 792 -10.56 38.25 -1.63
C PHE A 792 -11.04 39.68 -1.91
N THR A 793 -10.08 40.59 -2.11
CA THR A 793 -10.34 41.92 -2.66
C THR A 793 -9.90 42.03 -4.11
N VAL A 794 -10.66 42.79 -4.91
CA VAL A 794 -10.34 43.17 -6.29
C VAL A 794 -10.18 44.68 -6.36
N THR A 795 -9.03 45.15 -6.81
CA THR A 795 -8.77 46.56 -7.12
C THR A 795 -8.79 46.74 -8.63
N ARG A 796 -9.65 47.62 -9.16
CA ARG A 796 -9.57 48.03 -10.57
C ARG A 796 -8.45 49.05 -10.71
N VAL A 797 -7.33 48.66 -11.31
CA VAL A 797 -6.14 49.51 -11.42
C VAL A 797 -6.08 50.28 -12.74
N ASP A 798 -6.77 49.79 -13.77
CA ASP A 798 -6.96 50.45 -15.08
C ASP A 798 -8.29 49.97 -15.70
N GLU A 799 -8.66 50.45 -16.89
CA GLU A 799 -9.87 50.05 -17.62
C GLU A 799 -9.97 48.53 -17.78
N ASP A 800 -8.86 47.90 -18.18
CA ASP A 800 -8.71 46.48 -18.50
C ASP A 800 -7.71 45.75 -17.56
N SER A 801 -7.43 46.30 -16.39
CA SER A 801 -6.45 45.73 -15.44
C SER A 801 -6.97 45.72 -14.00
N PHE A 802 -6.82 44.57 -13.35
CA PHE A 802 -7.31 44.29 -12.01
C PHE A 802 -6.21 43.64 -11.15
N PHE A 803 -6.17 44.00 -9.88
CA PHE A 803 -5.24 43.47 -8.90
C PHE A 803 -5.99 42.82 -7.75
N ILE A 804 -5.73 41.55 -7.50
CA ILE A 804 -6.41 40.74 -6.49
C ILE A 804 -5.45 40.45 -5.34
N VAL A 805 -5.95 40.55 -4.12
CA VAL A 805 -5.23 40.12 -2.91
C VAL A 805 -6.06 39.08 -2.16
N THR A 806 -5.51 37.87 -2.03
CA THR A 806 -6.14 36.74 -1.32
C THR A 806 -5.22 36.19 -0.22
N GLY A 807 -5.76 35.30 0.62
CA GLY A 807 -5.05 34.70 1.74
C GLY A 807 -3.78 33.93 1.31
N THR A 808 -2.75 33.99 2.14
CA THR A 808 -1.41 33.40 1.90
C THR A 808 -1.44 31.93 1.47
N ALA A 809 -2.34 31.14 2.06
CA ALA A 809 -2.47 29.70 1.77
C ALA A 809 -3.39 29.38 0.58
N PHE A 810 -4.16 30.35 0.10
CA PHE A 810 -5.19 30.16 -0.92
C PHE A 810 -4.73 30.58 -2.32
N GLY A 811 -3.56 31.23 -2.46
CA GLY A 811 -3.08 31.71 -3.76
C GLY A 811 -3.08 30.65 -4.88
N ASN A 812 -2.63 29.42 -4.58
CA ASN A 812 -2.65 28.34 -5.56
C ASN A 812 -4.07 27.83 -5.86
N HIS A 813 -4.94 27.78 -4.85
CA HIS A 813 -6.33 27.41 -4.98
C HIS A 813 -7.09 28.38 -5.88
N ASP A 814 -7.03 29.67 -5.55
CA ASP A 814 -7.79 30.72 -6.21
C ASP A 814 -7.30 30.92 -7.64
N LEU A 815 -5.98 30.87 -7.85
CA LEU A 815 -5.40 30.91 -9.19
C LEU A 815 -5.87 29.73 -10.06
N ALA A 816 -5.98 28.54 -9.48
CA ALA A 816 -6.52 27.37 -10.20
C ALA A 816 -8.00 27.55 -10.54
N TRP A 817 -8.80 28.09 -9.62
CA TRP A 817 -10.22 28.39 -9.87
C TRP A 817 -10.41 29.41 -10.99
N MET A 818 -9.64 30.50 -10.98
CA MET A 818 -9.69 31.52 -12.05
C MET A 818 -9.24 30.94 -13.39
N ARG A 819 -8.13 30.20 -13.43
CA ARG A 819 -7.63 29.56 -14.66
C ARG A 819 -8.60 28.53 -15.24
N ARG A 820 -9.35 27.82 -14.39
CA ARG A 820 -10.38 26.87 -14.84
C ARG A 820 -11.49 27.56 -15.64
N HIS A 821 -11.82 28.80 -15.30
CA HIS A 821 -12.88 29.58 -15.94
C HIS A 821 -12.36 30.58 -16.98
N GLN A 822 -11.03 30.67 -17.16
CA GLN A 822 -10.39 31.59 -18.08
C GLN A 822 -10.81 31.29 -19.53
N PRO A 823 -11.22 32.29 -20.31
CA PRO A 823 -11.54 32.09 -21.72
C PRO A 823 -10.28 31.75 -22.54
N THR A 824 -10.46 30.96 -23.59
CA THR A 824 -9.37 30.43 -24.43
C THR A 824 -9.00 31.31 -25.61
N ASP A 825 -9.70 32.42 -25.82
CA ASP A 825 -9.50 33.36 -26.93
C ASP A 825 -8.33 34.34 -26.70
N GLY A 826 -7.69 34.29 -25.53
CA GLY A 826 -6.58 35.16 -25.16
C GLY A 826 -7.01 36.55 -24.67
N SER A 827 -8.31 36.79 -24.47
CA SER A 827 -8.85 38.08 -23.98
C SER A 827 -8.51 38.38 -22.52
N VAL A 828 -8.11 37.36 -21.76
CA VAL A 828 -7.78 37.44 -20.32
C VAL A 828 -6.41 36.83 -20.07
N LEU A 829 -5.55 37.56 -19.38
CA LEU A 829 -4.24 37.11 -18.88
C LEU A 829 -4.27 37.10 -17.36
N ILE A 830 -3.78 36.02 -16.73
CA ILE A 830 -3.77 35.84 -15.27
C ILE A 830 -2.33 35.53 -14.82
N GLU A 831 -1.79 36.35 -13.93
CA GLU A 831 -0.41 36.22 -13.42
C GLU A 831 -0.36 36.24 -11.89
N ASP A 832 0.40 35.32 -11.30
CA ASP A 832 0.74 35.37 -9.87
C ASP A 832 1.96 36.29 -9.68
N VAL A 833 1.73 37.42 -9.02
CA VAL A 833 2.74 38.45 -8.72
C VAL A 833 3.08 38.50 -7.23
N THR A 834 2.77 37.44 -6.48
CA THR A 834 2.95 37.38 -5.02
C THR A 834 4.38 37.69 -4.59
N SER A 835 5.36 37.05 -5.24
CA SER A 835 6.77 37.20 -4.87
C SER A 835 7.42 38.47 -5.38
N SER A 836 6.77 39.24 -6.28
CA SER A 836 7.33 40.48 -6.83
C SER A 836 6.91 41.73 -6.04
N ARG A 837 6.01 41.59 -5.05
CA ARG A 837 5.45 42.72 -4.30
C ARG A 837 5.43 42.48 -2.80
N ALA A 838 5.94 43.47 -2.06
CA ALA A 838 5.70 43.58 -0.62
C ALA A 838 4.32 44.18 -0.34
N CYS A 839 3.77 43.91 0.84
CA CYS A 839 2.54 44.54 1.30
C CYS A 839 2.69 44.84 2.79
N LEU A 840 2.61 46.12 3.15
CA LEU A 840 2.69 46.57 4.53
C LEU A 840 1.36 47.24 4.88
N GLY A 841 0.65 46.68 5.86
CA GLY A 841 -0.58 47.25 6.39
C GLY A 841 -0.26 48.12 7.60
N ILE A 842 -0.65 49.41 7.57
CA ILE A 842 -0.59 50.27 8.75
C ILE A 842 -2.01 50.65 9.16
N TRP A 843 -2.40 50.27 10.37
CA TRP A 843 -3.77 50.43 10.87
C TRP A 843 -3.80 51.06 12.26
N GLY A 844 -4.81 51.89 12.52
CA GLY A 844 -5.03 52.54 13.81
C GLY A 844 -5.41 54.02 13.67
N PRO A 845 -5.89 54.66 14.75
CA PRO A 845 -6.37 56.04 14.73
C PRO A 845 -5.29 57.07 14.36
N ARG A 846 -4.01 56.77 14.58
CA ARG A 846 -2.88 57.70 14.35
C ARG A 846 -2.22 57.54 12.98
N VAL A 847 -2.74 56.68 12.10
CA VAL A 847 -2.11 56.36 10.81
C VAL A 847 -1.89 57.59 9.94
N ARG A 848 -2.89 58.46 9.81
CA ARG A 848 -2.77 59.66 8.96
C ARG A 848 -1.67 60.59 9.47
N ASP A 849 -1.58 60.81 10.78
CA ASP A 849 -0.53 61.62 11.40
C ASP A 849 0.88 61.07 11.10
N ILE A 850 1.00 59.74 11.06
CA ILE A 850 2.28 59.04 10.84
C ILE A 850 2.67 59.08 9.36
N VAL A 851 1.72 58.85 8.45
CA VAL A 851 2.00 58.64 7.02
C VAL A 851 1.98 59.95 6.23
N GLN A 852 1.13 60.93 6.60
CA GLN A 852 1.01 62.19 5.86
C GLN A 852 2.35 62.94 5.69
N PRO A 853 3.28 62.98 6.67
CA PRO A 853 4.58 63.61 6.48
C PRO A 853 5.51 62.87 5.49
N LEU A 854 5.17 61.63 5.11
CA LEU A 854 5.97 60.77 4.23
C LEU A 854 5.47 60.79 2.78
N THR A 855 4.38 61.51 2.48
CA THR A 855 3.78 61.56 1.14
C THR A 855 3.16 62.92 0.85
N GLU A 856 3.23 63.36 -0.41
CA GLU A 856 2.51 64.54 -0.89
C GLU A 856 1.02 64.23 -1.18
N THR A 857 0.64 62.95 -1.22
CA THR A 857 -0.75 62.54 -1.40
C THR A 857 -1.57 62.93 -0.18
N ASN A 858 -2.70 63.60 -0.39
CA ASN A 858 -3.60 63.95 0.70
C ASN A 858 -4.34 62.70 1.22
N LEU A 859 -4.19 62.41 2.51
CA LEU A 859 -4.81 61.25 3.17
C LEU A 859 -6.06 61.61 3.99
N SER A 860 -6.51 62.87 3.97
CA SER A 860 -7.76 63.28 4.63
C SER A 860 -8.95 62.51 4.06
N THR A 861 -9.94 62.18 4.90
CA THR A 861 -11.21 61.62 4.41
C THR A 861 -11.82 62.58 3.40
N ALA A 862 -12.13 62.10 2.19
CA ALA A 862 -12.99 62.85 1.28
C ALA A 862 -14.35 63.04 1.98
N GLY A 863 -14.72 64.31 2.21
CA GLY A 863 -15.95 64.69 2.90
C GLY A 863 -17.22 64.31 2.17
#